data_AF-A0A7Y3UB67-F1
#
_entry.id   AF-A0A7Y3UB67-F1
#
_cell.length_a   1.000
_cell.length_b   1.000
_cell.length_c   1.000
_cell.angle_alpha   90.00
_cell.angle_beta   90.00
_cell.angle_gamma   90.00
#
_symmetry.space_group_name_H-M   'P 1'
#
loop_
_entity.id
_entity.type
_entity.pdbx_description
1 polymer ?
#
loop_
_entity_poly.entity_id
_entity_poly.type
_entity_poly.pdbx_seq_one_letter_code
_entity_poly.pdbx_strand_id
1 'polypeptide(L)'
;MPSYDAPTQPDIDNILQRMHSPEFAAYFLSRLENPEWIEPLQKAGIFSEPPKAVYTDSGAIYFPHWPVMPFLIRMATKAPAKVAMILSTIQTENPLVIIDVFRASQQLPSSMAEELVPVLEQHLSGLNNTIVANEASQLCVKLAKDGKTEAALSLADPLFQPVVDESTGRRRGPSGQDCVEYLQEIAPALSEHAATSFAKRLCQWLKLWIEVERRTDDLDSDDFSHIWRPAIEDHPENRDYETAGVIVGILRDCLVKAIEGDTVSLQEALGILAEYQYLIYKRLHIHLVNVFADSDQAIAKQTMLNKELFDNYRYKHEYAMLVGSRFELLNPDEQSKWFSWVAGGPDLTRFHERFVEWNEREPTDVDRANRIEHWQLEKLHWVRDHLIGDRKAEYDRLVEDYGEPELADLNVRFSSGWAGERDRSPFTVDELTAMSFEAAVATVSEWQLSDKSFESPTIEGLATVFGQYLETDPEQFSKKAVLLKDRPPTFVHCFVKQMLTSAGSGRDIDVSAVLDLSEWILDQPMAAGEEELDEDGDPGVGWGWIRDEVSRFVEEVCKADSRNVPRYPVDALREHIWAVIERLREVADPDEGSGITPDADKLDPRMRDYLDVAINCSRGKAFQAAIEYARWVALHLVADLEDKDNVPGGLDSIAEAKALLEDAIKPDNRSVAVMAIIGSRINLLSWIDTHWLNEHANEIFDMAGLDRQPEDVTGWAAWNAFIDWVRPRGAYYELLGEQYECAVEHTVGVELPEKVYSHPLQRLAEHLMCLTGWGVLDPETDDSLVRRFLQTTHPKIRRFALSFVGQWLRGAEKLPDGMVDRYQKLWDVYWPEFGEEDAKAATNEHLFGNWVWCGHFPRGWVLERLDQFTEVKPDVRPDHGVIKELGKVARMKLGKDHTERLVRILSRIVKGDKEGWHVRSWVEQARLILDLGMRAGGPARETSESVIDTLGRRGYLEFGELLKNDPAE
;
A
#
# COMPACT_ATOMS: atom_id res chain seq x y z
N MET A 1 33.29 37.83 -25.95
CA MET A 1 32.01 38.47 -25.58
C MET A 1 31.64 39.45 -26.69
N PRO A 2 30.38 39.52 -27.12
CA PRO A 2 29.90 40.65 -27.92
C PRO A 2 30.10 41.94 -27.11
N SER A 3 30.50 43.03 -27.76
CA SER A 3 30.41 44.36 -27.14
C SER A 3 28.93 44.72 -27.12
N TYR A 4 28.34 44.78 -25.93
CA TYR A 4 26.96 45.25 -25.76
C TYR A 4 26.98 46.75 -25.51
N ASP A 5 26.63 47.52 -26.53
CA ASP A 5 26.48 48.97 -26.40
C ASP A 5 25.17 49.30 -25.66
N ALA A 6 25.20 50.33 -24.81
CA ALA A 6 24.01 50.82 -24.11
C ALA A 6 23.02 51.49 -25.09
N PRO A 7 21.71 51.19 -25.03
CA PRO A 7 20.74 51.78 -25.94
C PRO A 7 20.59 53.28 -25.71
N THR A 8 20.43 54.06 -26.80
CA THR A 8 20.26 55.51 -26.69
C THR A 8 18.81 55.85 -26.32
N GLN A 9 18.56 57.05 -25.76
CA GLN A 9 17.19 57.48 -25.44
C GLN A 9 16.23 57.40 -26.65
N PRO A 10 16.61 57.82 -27.88
CA PRO A 10 15.79 57.58 -29.08
C PRO A 10 15.48 56.10 -29.39
N ASP A 11 16.40 55.18 -29.12
CA ASP A 11 16.15 53.74 -29.31
C ASP A 11 15.13 53.24 -28.30
N ILE A 12 15.29 53.64 -27.02
CA ILE A 12 14.39 53.31 -25.92
C ILE A 12 12.98 53.81 -26.24
N ASP A 13 12.83 55.10 -26.56
CA ASP A 13 11.52 55.72 -26.85
C ASP A 13 10.79 55.02 -28.02
N ASN A 14 11.52 54.70 -29.10
CA ASN A 14 11.00 54.03 -30.30
C ASN A 14 10.57 52.57 -30.03
N ILE A 15 11.35 51.83 -29.21
CA ILE A 15 10.98 50.47 -28.81
C ILE A 15 9.78 50.49 -27.87
N LEU A 16 9.78 51.33 -26.83
CA LEU A 16 8.67 51.41 -25.87
C LEU A 16 7.36 51.79 -26.55
N GLN A 17 7.37 52.74 -27.50
CA GLN A 17 6.19 53.10 -28.29
C GLN A 17 5.61 51.91 -29.08
N ARG A 18 6.44 50.94 -29.51
CA ARG A 18 6.00 49.74 -30.23
C ARG A 18 5.58 48.61 -29.30
N MET A 19 6.13 48.54 -28.09
CA MET A 19 5.79 47.53 -27.08
C MET A 19 4.35 47.64 -26.54
N HIS A 20 3.60 48.69 -26.91
CA HIS A 20 2.13 48.70 -26.78
C HIS A 20 1.43 47.58 -27.57
N SER A 21 2.06 46.99 -28.59
CA SER A 21 1.62 45.72 -29.19
C SER A 21 2.23 44.56 -28.39
N PRO A 22 1.42 43.68 -27.77
CA PRO A 22 1.92 42.50 -27.08
C PRO A 22 2.75 41.58 -27.98
N GLU A 23 2.40 41.50 -29.27
CA GLU A 23 3.10 40.70 -30.28
C GLU A 23 4.48 41.28 -30.59
N PHE A 24 4.60 42.61 -30.69
CA PHE A 24 5.89 43.27 -30.87
C PHE A 24 6.76 43.17 -29.61
N ALA A 25 6.17 43.37 -28.42
CA ALA A 25 6.87 43.19 -27.15
C ALA A 25 7.41 41.76 -27.01
N ALA A 26 6.59 40.76 -27.31
CA ALA A 26 6.96 39.36 -27.37
C ALA A 26 8.11 39.10 -28.34
N TYR A 27 7.97 39.53 -29.59
CA TYR A 27 9.00 39.37 -30.62
C TYR A 27 10.33 40.00 -30.21
N PHE A 28 10.30 41.25 -29.73
CA PHE A 28 11.49 41.98 -29.29
C PHE A 28 12.18 41.26 -28.12
N LEU A 29 11.46 40.98 -27.04
CA LEU A 29 11.99 40.30 -25.85
C LEU A 29 12.51 38.89 -26.16
N SER A 30 11.87 38.14 -27.07
CA SER A 30 12.34 36.80 -27.48
C SER A 30 13.71 36.81 -28.17
N ARG A 31 14.09 37.91 -28.82
CA ARG A 31 15.37 38.07 -29.54
C ARG A 31 16.37 38.97 -28.82
N LEU A 32 15.95 39.63 -27.76
CA LEU A 32 16.81 40.54 -27.00
C LEU A 32 17.86 39.74 -26.23
N GLU A 33 19.12 40.05 -26.53
CA GLU A 33 20.31 39.41 -25.95
C GLU A 33 21.21 40.38 -25.16
N ASN A 34 20.95 41.68 -25.27
CA ASN A 34 21.75 42.75 -24.67
C ASN A 34 21.21 43.09 -23.26
N PRO A 35 22.00 42.87 -22.19
CA PRO A 35 21.58 43.15 -20.81
C PRO A 35 21.41 44.64 -20.47
N GLU A 36 21.96 45.57 -21.26
CA GLU A 36 21.83 47.01 -21.03
C GLU A 36 20.40 47.53 -21.26
N TRP A 37 19.53 46.72 -21.86
CA TRP A 37 18.10 47.00 -21.98
C TRP A 37 17.28 46.76 -20.72
N ILE A 38 17.82 46.04 -19.72
CA ILE A 38 17.05 45.67 -18.52
C ILE A 38 16.61 46.92 -17.74
N GLU A 39 17.51 47.90 -17.54
CA GLU A 39 17.17 49.15 -16.83
C GLU A 39 16.15 50.03 -17.57
N PRO A 40 16.27 50.30 -18.90
CA PRO A 40 15.23 50.97 -19.67
C PRO A 40 13.86 50.29 -19.59
N LEU A 41 13.81 48.96 -19.72
CA LEU A 41 12.56 48.19 -19.67
C LEU A 41 11.93 48.20 -18.27
N GLN A 42 12.74 48.14 -17.21
CA GLN A 42 12.28 48.26 -15.83
C GLN A 42 11.73 49.65 -15.54
N LYS A 43 12.43 50.73 -15.96
CA LYS A 43 11.95 52.12 -15.82
C LYS A 43 10.64 52.39 -16.55
N ALA A 44 10.36 51.62 -17.61
CA ALA A 44 9.12 51.66 -18.37
C ALA A 44 7.99 50.76 -17.84
N GLY A 45 8.21 50.03 -16.73
CA GLY A 45 7.21 49.17 -16.11
C GLY A 45 6.93 47.84 -16.83
N ILE A 46 7.75 47.46 -17.81
CA ILE A 46 7.53 46.25 -18.64
C ILE A 46 7.50 44.96 -17.81
N PHE A 47 8.18 44.96 -16.65
CA PHE A 47 8.27 43.81 -15.75
C PHE A 47 7.29 43.85 -14.58
N SER A 48 6.33 44.79 -14.57
CA SER A 48 5.47 45.05 -13.40
C SER A 48 4.10 44.39 -13.45
N GLU A 49 3.66 43.92 -14.63
CA GLU A 49 2.31 43.37 -14.83
C GLU A 49 2.35 41.93 -15.39
N PRO A 50 2.44 40.90 -14.53
CA PRO A 50 2.29 39.51 -14.94
C PRO A 50 0.84 39.24 -15.42
N PRO A 51 0.65 38.42 -16.47
CA PRO A 51 -0.67 38.08 -16.99
C PRO A 51 -1.45 37.21 -16.00
N LYS A 52 -2.67 37.65 -15.69
CA LYS A 52 -3.62 36.91 -14.86
C LYS A 52 -4.21 35.71 -15.59
N ALA A 53 -4.71 34.72 -14.83
CA ALA A 53 -5.54 33.66 -15.36
C ALA A 53 -6.78 34.23 -16.07
N VAL A 54 -7.14 33.64 -17.21
CA VAL A 54 -8.28 34.04 -18.04
C VAL A 54 -9.33 32.94 -17.98
N TYR A 55 -10.44 33.24 -17.34
CA TYR A 55 -11.61 32.37 -17.31
C TYR A 55 -12.35 32.49 -18.64
N THR A 56 -12.60 31.37 -19.31
CA THR A 56 -13.39 31.32 -20.54
C THR A 56 -14.87 31.14 -20.23
N ASP A 57 -15.75 31.56 -21.15
CA ASP A 57 -17.21 31.34 -21.04
C ASP A 57 -17.59 29.84 -20.94
N SER A 58 -16.66 28.93 -21.25
CA SER A 58 -16.82 27.48 -21.14
C SER A 58 -16.48 26.90 -19.75
N GLY A 59 -16.09 27.73 -18.79
CA GLY A 59 -15.63 27.31 -17.46
C GLY A 59 -14.17 26.85 -17.40
N ALA A 60 -13.49 26.69 -18.54
CA ALA A 60 -12.06 26.39 -18.57
C ALA A 60 -11.21 27.62 -18.21
N ILE A 61 -10.11 27.39 -17.48
CA ILE A 61 -9.14 28.41 -17.06
C ILE A 61 -7.94 28.34 -18.01
N TYR A 62 -7.60 29.45 -18.66
CA TYR A 62 -6.40 29.59 -19.48
C TYR A 62 -5.35 30.43 -18.74
N PHE A 63 -4.09 30.00 -18.78
CA PHE A 63 -2.97 30.72 -18.18
C PHE A 63 -2.08 31.35 -19.27
N PRO A 64 -2.16 32.68 -19.52
CA PRO A 64 -1.37 33.30 -20.57
C PRO A 64 0.11 33.34 -20.19
N HIS A 65 1.00 33.18 -21.18
CA HIS A 65 2.44 33.36 -20.94
C HIS A 65 2.81 34.82 -20.78
N TRP A 66 3.94 35.04 -20.12
CA TRP A 66 4.56 36.35 -20.03
C TRP A 66 5.86 36.40 -20.84
N PRO A 67 5.90 37.09 -22.00
CA PRO A 67 7.08 37.12 -22.87
C PRO A 67 8.36 37.69 -22.24
N VAL A 68 8.20 38.42 -21.14
CA VAL A 68 9.28 38.87 -20.25
C VAL A 68 10.07 37.70 -19.69
N MET A 69 9.41 36.61 -19.31
CA MET A 69 10.04 35.53 -18.54
C MET A 69 11.10 34.76 -19.32
N PRO A 70 10.88 34.31 -20.58
CA PRO A 70 11.96 33.75 -21.41
C PRO A 70 13.15 34.70 -21.61
N PHE A 71 12.92 36.02 -21.66
CA PHE A 71 14.00 37.01 -21.70
C PHE A 71 14.79 37.04 -20.39
N LEU A 72 14.12 37.08 -19.24
CA LEU A 72 14.77 37.04 -17.93
C LEU A 72 15.56 35.74 -17.70
N ILE A 73 15.02 34.57 -18.09
CA ILE A 73 15.73 33.28 -18.05
C ILE A 73 17.07 33.36 -18.81
N ARG A 74 17.07 33.91 -20.03
CA ARG A 74 18.32 34.06 -20.82
C ARG A 74 19.25 35.13 -20.26
N MET A 75 18.71 36.19 -19.64
CA MET A 75 19.51 37.25 -19.02
C MET A 75 20.07 36.87 -17.65
N ALA A 76 19.52 35.85 -16.98
CA ALA A 76 19.96 35.40 -15.66
C ALA A 76 21.46 35.10 -15.62
N THR A 77 22.03 34.53 -16.68
CA THR A 77 23.48 34.27 -16.78
C THR A 77 24.32 35.47 -17.21
N LYS A 78 23.71 36.52 -17.79
CA LYS A 78 24.40 37.70 -18.35
C LYS A 78 24.38 38.93 -17.44
N ALA A 79 23.29 39.14 -16.71
CA ALA A 79 23.07 40.26 -15.79
C ALA A 79 22.29 39.80 -14.55
N PRO A 80 22.84 38.85 -13.78
CA PRO A 80 22.11 38.13 -12.73
C PRO A 80 21.50 39.07 -11.68
N ALA A 81 22.23 40.10 -11.23
CA ALA A 81 21.73 41.06 -10.24
C ALA A 81 20.53 41.88 -10.73
N LYS A 82 20.50 42.28 -12.01
CA LYS A 82 19.36 43.02 -12.57
C LYS A 82 18.14 42.09 -12.71
N VAL A 83 18.35 40.83 -13.06
CA VAL A 83 17.28 39.82 -13.18
C VAL A 83 16.70 39.44 -11.82
N ALA A 84 17.54 39.17 -10.81
CA ALA A 84 17.09 38.85 -9.45
C ALA A 84 16.19 39.95 -8.86
N MET A 85 16.62 41.23 -8.97
CA MET A 85 15.80 42.38 -8.56
C MET A 85 14.43 42.44 -9.26
N ILE A 86 14.31 41.93 -10.48
CA ILE A 86 13.03 41.89 -11.20
C ILE A 86 12.19 40.71 -10.70
N LEU A 87 12.77 39.51 -10.64
CA LEU A 87 12.07 38.30 -10.19
C LEU A 87 11.49 38.48 -8.77
N SER A 88 12.19 39.20 -7.89
CA SER A 88 11.73 39.52 -6.53
C SER A 88 10.48 40.43 -6.47
N THR A 89 10.02 40.97 -7.60
CA THR A 89 8.82 41.84 -7.68
C THR A 89 7.62 41.16 -8.35
N ILE A 90 7.77 39.91 -8.81
CA ILE A 90 6.73 39.19 -9.55
C ILE A 90 5.77 38.51 -8.56
N GLN A 91 4.53 38.98 -8.50
CA GLN A 91 3.43 38.32 -7.80
C GLN A 91 2.36 37.87 -8.79
N THR A 92 2.02 36.57 -8.77
CA THR A 92 1.08 35.99 -9.74
C THR A 92 0.50 34.67 -9.23
N GLU A 93 -0.71 34.36 -9.66
CA GLU A 93 -1.39 33.06 -9.47
C GLU A 93 -1.27 32.17 -10.71
N ASN A 94 -0.54 32.62 -11.74
CA ASN A 94 -0.40 31.95 -13.01
C ASN A 94 0.72 30.89 -12.91
N PRO A 95 0.41 29.57 -12.90
CA PRO A 95 1.40 28.51 -12.71
C PRO A 95 2.49 28.51 -13.79
N LEU A 96 2.22 29.09 -14.97
CA LEU A 96 3.23 29.20 -16.03
C LEU A 96 4.26 30.27 -15.74
N VAL A 97 3.82 31.45 -15.30
CA VAL A 97 4.77 32.48 -14.88
C VAL A 97 5.57 31.96 -13.68
N ILE A 98 4.94 31.25 -12.74
CA ILE A 98 5.60 30.63 -11.58
C ILE A 98 6.70 29.66 -12.03
N ILE A 99 6.40 28.68 -12.89
CA ILE A 99 7.41 27.75 -13.43
C ILE A 99 8.58 28.48 -14.08
N ASP A 100 8.34 29.58 -14.82
CA ASP A 100 9.44 30.37 -15.37
C ASP A 100 10.25 31.12 -14.32
N VAL A 101 9.64 31.56 -13.22
CA VAL A 101 10.38 32.20 -12.10
C VAL A 101 11.31 31.16 -11.45
N PHE A 102 10.85 29.91 -11.27
CA PHE A 102 11.71 28.79 -10.85
C PHE A 102 12.83 28.52 -11.87
N ARG A 103 12.51 28.36 -13.16
CA ARG A 103 13.52 28.12 -14.21
C ARG A 103 14.53 29.26 -14.34
N ALA A 104 14.12 30.52 -14.19
CA ALA A 104 15.02 31.67 -14.18
C ALA A 104 15.95 31.63 -12.96
N SER A 105 15.42 31.29 -11.79
CA SER A 105 16.17 31.11 -10.55
C SER A 105 17.19 29.96 -10.65
N GLN A 106 16.85 28.87 -11.33
CA GLN A 106 17.79 27.79 -11.67
C GLN A 106 18.96 28.26 -12.55
N GLN A 107 18.79 29.30 -13.37
CA GLN A 107 19.88 29.88 -14.19
C GLN A 107 20.73 30.94 -13.47
N LEU A 108 20.26 31.50 -12.35
CA LEU A 108 21.01 32.48 -11.56
C LEU A 108 22.17 31.82 -10.77
N PRO A 109 23.22 32.58 -10.39
CA PRO A 109 24.12 32.18 -9.31
C PRO A 109 23.32 31.92 -8.03
N SER A 110 23.66 30.86 -7.30
CA SER A 110 22.81 30.37 -6.19
C SER A 110 22.67 31.33 -5.01
N SER A 111 23.60 32.29 -4.84
CA SER A 111 23.44 33.42 -3.90
C SER A 111 22.29 34.37 -4.27
N MET A 112 21.94 34.50 -5.56
CA MET A 112 20.84 35.33 -6.01
C MET A 112 19.54 34.53 -6.19
N ALA A 113 19.62 33.21 -6.39
CA ALA A 113 18.45 32.34 -6.28
C ALA A 113 17.95 32.24 -4.83
N GLU A 114 18.87 32.23 -3.86
CA GLU A 114 18.58 32.36 -2.41
C GLU A 114 17.81 33.64 -2.07
N GLU A 115 18.19 34.79 -2.64
CA GLU A 115 17.46 36.07 -2.48
C GLU A 115 15.99 36.03 -2.98
N LEU A 116 15.63 35.05 -3.81
CA LEU A 116 14.29 34.91 -4.40
C LEU A 116 13.37 33.93 -3.66
N VAL A 117 13.90 33.15 -2.71
CA VAL A 117 13.15 32.11 -1.99
C VAL A 117 11.83 32.61 -1.40
N PRO A 118 11.73 33.79 -0.73
CA PRO A 118 10.46 34.27 -0.17
C PRO A 118 9.36 34.49 -1.21
N VAL A 119 9.71 34.80 -2.46
CA VAL A 119 8.75 34.98 -3.56
C VAL A 119 8.37 33.63 -4.17
N LEU A 120 9.33 32.71 -4.28
CA LEU A 120 9.13 31.34 -4.74
C LEU A 120 8.23 30.53 -3.78
N GLU A 121 8.42 30.67 -2.46
CA GLU A 121 7.53 30.11 -1.43
C GLU A 121 6.09 30.61 -1.58
N GLN A 122 5.91 31.93 -1.75
CA GLN A 122 4.59 32.54 -1.95
C GLN A 122 3.86 31.90 -3.15
N HIS A 123 4.58 31.65 -4.25
CA HIS A 123 4.01 31.01 -5.44
C HIS A 123 3.64 29.53 -5.25
N LEU A 124 4.31 28.79 -4.37
CA LEU A 124 3.98 27.39 -4.05
C LEU A 124 2.83 27.26 -3.03
N SER A 125 2.55 28.31 -2.26
CA SER A 125 1.50 28.27 -1.21
C SER A 125 0.05 28.28 -1.74
N GLY A 126 -0.17 28.56 -3.04
CA GLY A 126 -1.50 28.81 -3.62
C GLY A 126 -1.93 27.87 -4.76
N LEU A 127 -1.22 26.77 -5.00
CA LEU A 127 -1.44 25.88 -6.16
C LEU A 127 -1.68 24.42 -5.78
N ASN A 128 -2.19 23.64 -6.75
CA ASN A 128 -2.10 22.20 -6.70
C ASN A 128 -0.66 21.80 -7.12
N ASN A 129 0.19 21.49 -6.13
CA ASN A 129 1.65 21.60 -6.25
C ASN A 129 2.32 20.60 -7.21
N THR A 130 1.62 19.56 -7.66
CA THR A 130 2.11 18.60 -8.67
C THR A 130 2.62 19.25 -9.97
N ILE A 131 2.12 20.43 -10.33
CA ILE A 131 2.47 21.13 -11.58
C ILE A 131 3.89 21.76 -11.51
N VAL A 132 4.34 22.16 -10.32
CA VAL A 132 5.61 22.90 -10.11
C VAL A 132 6.63 22.06 -9.32
N ALA A 133 6.20 20.95 -8.70
CA ALA A 133 7.01 20.10 -7.83
C ALA A 133 8.37 19.69 -8.44
N ASN A 134 8.41 19.33 -9.73
CA ASN A 134 9.65 18.97 -10.42
C ASN A 134 10.64 20.15 -10.49
N GLU A 135 10.25 21.32 -11.01
CA GLU A 135 11.12 22.49 -11.09
C GLU A 135 11.56 23.02 -9.72
N ALA A 136 10.68 22.95 -8.72
CA ALA A 136 10.98 23.31 -7.35
C ALA A 136 11.98 22.33 -6.71
N SER A 137 11.79 21.02 -6.90
CA SER A 137 12.70 19.97 -6.43
C SER A 137 14.09 20.08 -7.07
N GLN A 138 14.16 20.34 -8.38
CA GLN A 138 15.43 20.58 -9.08
C GLN A 138 16.15 21.84 -8.56
N LEU A 139 15.41 22.92 -8.25
CA LEU A 139 16.01 24.11 -7.64
C LEU A 139 16.48 23.86 -6.21
N CYS A 140 15.70 23.12 -5.41
CA CYS A 140 16.08 22.65 -4.08
C CYS A 140 17.40 21.86 -4.10
N VAL A 141 17.50 20.84 -4.97
CA VAL A 141 18.73 20.03 -5.16
C VAL A 141 19.93 20.88 -5.58
N LYS A 142 19.74 21.88 -6.45
CA LYS A 142 20.80 22.81 -6.86
C LYS A 142 21.26 23.67 -5.68
N LEU A 143 20.33 24.29 -4.96
CA LEU A 143 20.63 25.14 -3.81
C LEU A 143 21.35 24.35 -2.71
N ALA A 144 20.91 23.12 -2.42
CA ALA A 144 21.58 22.22 -1.48
C ALA A 144 23.06 21.97 -1.90
N LYS A 145 23.29 21.57 -3.15
CA LYS A 145 24.63 21.30 -3.71
C LYS A 145 25.58 22.50 -3.69
N ASP A 146 25.03 23.72 -3.84
CA ASP A 146 25.79 24.97 -3.76
C ASP A 146 25.92 25.52 -2.32
N GLY A 147 25.56 24.75 -1.30
CA GLY A 147 25.67 25.13 0.12
C GLY A 147 24.63 26.15 0.59
N LYS A 148 23.52 26.31 -0.15
CA LYS A 148 22.38 27.18 0.16
C LYS A 148 21.28 26.38 0.85
N THR A 149 21.62 25.86 2.02
CA THR A 149 20.85 24.83 2.75
C THR A 149 19.47 25.32 3.20
N GLU A 150 19.41 26.44 3.95
CA GLU A 150 18.15 27.01 4.42
C GLU A 150 17.23 27.39 3.25
N ALA A 151 17.80 28.00 2.21
CA ALA A 151 17.10 28.34 0.97
C ALA A 151 16.48 27.11 0.27
N ALA A 152 17.20 25.99 0.25
CA ALA A 152 16.70 24.73 -0.30
C ALA A 152 15.55 24.15 0.53
N LEU A 153 15.67 24.16 1.85
CA LEU A 153 14.66 23.62 2.78
C LEU A 153 13.37 24.45 2.77
N SER A 154 13.49 25.78 2.73
CA SER A 154 12.37 26.70 2.55
C SER A 154 11.54 26.40 1.30
N LEU A 155 12.18 26.08 0.16
CA LEU A 155 11.46 25.67 -1.06
C LEU A 155 10.79 24.30 -0.95
N ALA A 156 11.30 23.42 -0.09
CA ALA A 156 10.76 22.08 0.10
C ALA A 156 9.53 22.07 1.02
N ASP A 157 9.41 23.00 1.97
CA ASP A 157 8.25 23.12 2.87
C ASP A 157 6.89 23.02 2.17
N PRO A 158 6.52 23.90 1.22
CA PRO A 158 5.20 23.85 0.58
C PRO A 158 5.00 22.62 -0.33
N LEU A 159 6.05 21.85 -0.64
CA LEU A 159 5.93 20.62 -1.42
C LEU A 159 5.58 19.40 -0.56
N PHE A 160 6.12 19.30 0.66
CA PHE A 160 6.02 18.09 1.50
C PHE A 160 5.31 18.31 2.84
N GLN A 161 5.10 19.56 3.25
CA GLN A 161 4.37 19.89 4.48
C GLN A 161 2.85 19.79 4.28
N PRO A 162 2.09 19.20 5.22
CA PRO A 162 0.63 19.24 5.19
C PRO A 162 0.07 20.65 5.39
N VAL A 163 -0.90 21.02 4.55
CA VAL A 163 -1.53 22.36 4.54
C VAL A 163 -2.89 22.31 5.22
N VAL A 164 -3.24 23.35 5.97
CA VAL A 164 -4.60 23.49 6.55
C VAL A 164 -5.56 23.95 5.46
N ASP A 165 -6.60 23.16 5.20
CA ASP A 165 -7.72 23.56 4.35
C ASP A 165 -8.62 24.54 5.12
N GLU A 166 -8.58 25.82 4.73
CA GLU A 166 -9.34 26.91 5.36
C GLU A 166 -10.87 26.69 5.33
N SER A 167 -11.39 25.91 4.38
CA SER A 167 -12.84 25.65 4.24
C SER A 167 -13.36 24.57 5.18
N THR A 168 -12.49 23.63 5.59
CA THR A 168 -12.86 22.51 6.48
C THR A 168 -12.17 22.56 7.85
N GLY A 169 -11.17 23.44 8.02
CA GLY A 169 -10.31 23.52 9.20
C GLY A 169 -9.36 22.33 9.39
N ARG A 170 -9.29 21.40 8.43
CA ARG A 170 -8.53 20.16 8.54
C ARG A 170 -7.21 20.26 7.77
N ARG A 171 -6.12 19.73 8.33
CA ARG A 171 -4.90 19.51 7.55
C ARG A 171 -5.16 18.46 6.45
N ARG A 172 -4.63 18.70 5.25
CA ARG A 172 -4.56 17.74 4.15
C ARG A 172 -3.12 17.67 3.65
N GLY A 173 -2.66 16.47 3.29
CA GLY A 173 -1.42 16.30 2.56
C GLY A 173 -1.54 16.74 1.09
N PRO A 174 -0.41 17.00 0.40
CA PRO A 174 -0.36 17.01 -1.07
C PRO A 174 -0.91 15.70 -1.63
N SER A 175 -1.68 15.74 -2.72
CA SER A 175 -2.34 14.54 -3.25
C SER A 175 -1.41 13.69 -4.10
N GLY A 176 -1.31 12.39 -3.78
CA GLY A 176 -0.83 11.36 -4.71
C GLY A 176 0.52 10.72 -4.37
N GLN A 177 0.78 9.60 -5.04
CA GLN A 177 2.01 8.81 -4.94
C GLN A 177 3.25 9.62 -5.32
N ASP A 178 3.08 10.59 -6.23
CA ASP A 178 4.06 11.59 -6.67
C ASP A 178 4.77 12.33 -5.51
N CYS A 179 4.09 12.57 -4.37
CA CYS A 179 4.68 13.26 -3.22
C CYS A 179 5.85 12.47 -2.61
N VAL A 180 5.71 11.15 -2.51
CA VAL A 180 6.76 10.24 -2.02
C VAL A 180 7.93 10.20 -3.01
N GLU A 181 7.64 10.17 -4.32
CA GLU A 181 8.67 10.15 -5.37
C GLU A 181 9.57 11.40 -5.33
N TYR A 182 9.00 12.61 -5.27
CA TYR A 182 9.79 13.84 -5.20
C TYR A 182 10.53 14.01 -3.86
N LEU A 183 9.98 13.51 -2.74
CA LEU A 183 10.69 13.53 -1.45
C LEU A 183 11.94 12.64 -1.50
N GLN A 184 11.81 11.45 -2.11
CA GLN A 184 12.93 10.54 -2.34
C GLN A 184 13.95 11.10 -3.34
N GLU A 185 13.54 11.94 -4.30
CA GLU A 185 14.46 12.63 -5.23
C GLU A 185 15.35 13.67 -4.53
N ILE A 186 14.77 14.50 -3.64
CA ILE A 186 15.54 15.57 -2.98
C ILE A 186 16.35 15.10 -1.76
N ALA A 187 15.89 14.05 -1.08
CA ALA A 187 16.47 13.61 0.18
C ALA A 187 17.97 13.30 0.14
N PRO A 188 18.54 12.66 -0.91
CA PRO A 188 19.99 12.42 -0.99
C PRO A 188 20.81 13.71 -0.97
N ALA A 189 20.41 14.73 -1.75
CA ALA A 189 21.16 15.98 -1.87
C ALA A 189 21.07 16.83 -0.58
N LEU A 190 19.91 16.83 0.08
CA LEU A 190 19.75 17.51 1.37
C LEU A 190 20.44 16.76 2.51
N SER A 191 20.49 15.43 2.48
CA SER A 191 21.26 14.66 3.47
C SER A 191 22.77 14.88 3.31
N GLU A 192 23.28 14.92 2.07
CA GLU A 192 24.71 15.12 1.80
C GLU A 192 25.19 16.54 2.14
N HIS A 193 24.40 17.57 1.84
CA HIS A 193 24.85 18.97 1.94
C HIS A 193 24.18 19.80 3.04
N ALA A 194 23.11 19.31 3.67
CA ALA A 194 22.30 20.05 4.63
C ALA A 194 21.90 19.23 5.88
N ALA A 195 22.58 18.11 6.17
CA ALA A 195 22.23 17.11 7.20
C ALA A 195 21.53 17.66 8.46
N THR A 196 22.17 18.54 9.25
CA THR A 196 21.61 19.12 10.48
C THR A 196 20.28 19.84 10.24
N SER A 197 20.22 20.75 9.27
CA SER A 197 19.01 21.53 8.98
C SER A 197 17.92 20.65 8.33
N PHE A 198 18.29 19.68 7.50
CA PHE A 198 17.34 18.76 6.88
C PHE A 198 16.75 17.78 7.89
N ALA A 199 17.54 17.23 8.82
CA ALA A 199 17.03 16.39 9.90
C ALA A 199 16.05 17.17 10.80
N LYS A 200 16.41 18.40 11.21
CA LYS A 200 15.49 19.32 11.91
C LYS A 200 14.19 19.50 11.12
N ARG A 201 14.28 19.65 9.79
CA ARG A 201 13.11 19.86 8.94
C ARG A 201 12.23 18.63 8.78
N LEU A 202 12.82 17.46 8.61
CA LEU A 202 12.12 16.17 8.58
C LEU A 202 11.37 15.92 9.90
N CYS A 203 11.92 16.32 11.04
CA CYS A 203 11.19 16.29 12.32
C CYS A 203 9.96 17.24 12.33
N GLN A 204 10.05 18.43 11.72
CA GLN A 204 8.88 19.31 11.59
C GLN A 204 7.81 18.68 10.69
N TRP A 205 8.19 18.15 9.53
CA TRP A 205 7.23 17.53 8.62
C TRP A 205 6.61 16.26 9.21
N LEU A 206 7.41 15.39 9.85
CA LEU A 206 6.91 14.17 10.52
C LEU A 206 5.90 14.52 11.63
N LYS A 207 6.14 15.56 12.44
CA LYS A 207 5.17 16.04 13.43
C LYS A 207 3.82 16.33 12.77
N LEU A 208 3.86 17.09 11.67
CA LEU A 208 2.66 17.56 10.99
C LEU A 208 1.93 16.44 10.22
N TRP A 209 2.64 15.43 9.72
CA TRP A 209 2.04 14.26 9.08
C TRP A 209 1.37 13.31 10.07
N ILE A 210 1.95 13.14 11.27
CA ILE A 210 1.31 12.41 12.38
C ILE A 210 -0.05 13.03 12.72
N GLU A 211 -0.10 14.36 12.89
CA GLU A 211 -1.37 15.11 13.13
C GLU A 211 -2.43 14.87 12.03
N VAL A 212 -2.01 14.68 10.76
CA VAL A 212 -2.92 14.46 9.62
C VAL A 212 -3.41 13.02 9.53
N GLU A 213 -2.48 12.06 9.47
CA GLU A 213 -2.78 10.65 9.17
C GLU A 213 -3.42 9.94 10.38
N ARG A 214 -3.11 10.38 11.61
CA ARG A 214 -3.56 9.73 12.85
C ARG A 214 -4.69 10.47 13.59
N ARG A 215 -5.03 11.70 13.18
CA ARG A 215 -6.06 12.55 13.82
C ARG A 215 -5.87 12.69 15.35
N THR A 216 -4.62 12.70 15.79
CA THR A 216 -4.24 12.92 17.19
C THR A 216 -4.41 14.40 17.55
N ASP A 217 -5.08 14.70 18.66
CA ASP A 217 -5.14 16.06 19.20
C ASP A 217 -3.76 16.47 19.77
N ASP A 218 -3.43 17.77 19.70
CA ASP A 218 -2.14 18.39 20.13
C ASP A 218 -1.76 18.16 21.63
N LEU A 219 -2.60 17.45 22.40
CA LEU A 219 -2.51 17.32 23.85
C LEU A 219 -1.82 16.04 24.35
N ASP A 220 -1.59 15.03 23.50
CA ASP A 220 -0.84 13.82 23.87
C ASP A 220 0.48 13.70 23.07
N SER A 221 1.54 13.32 23.77
CA SER A 221 2.86 13.00 23.21
C SER A 221 2.93 11.58 22.62
N ASP A 222 1.95 10.72 22.92
CA ASP A 222 1.85 9.39 22.33
C ASP A 222 1.32 9.47 20.89
N ASP A 223 2.22 9.30 19.93
CA ASP A 223 1.92 9.23 18.50
C ASP A 223 1.50 7.82 18.04
N PHE A 224 1.41 6.85 18.96
CA PHE A 224 1.18 5.44 18.71
C PHE A 224 2.18 4.81 17.72
N SER A 225 3.37 5.40 17.54
CA SER A 225 4.37 4.90 16.57
C SER A 225 4.89 3.51 16.91
N HIS A 226 4.85 3.11 18.18
CA HIS A 226 5.11 1.73 18.61
C HIS A 226 4.11 0.70 18.05
N ILE A 227 3.05 1.15 17.36
CA ILE A 227 2.03 0.35 16.66
C ILE A 227 2.18 0.47 15.13
N TRP A 228 2.24 1.69 14.57
CA TRP A 228 2.29 1.89 13.10
C TRP A 228 3.69 1.86 12.49
N ARG A 229 4.73 2.00 13.32
CA ARG A 229 6.15 1.84 12.97
C ARG A 229 6.84 0.94 14.01
N PRO A 230 6.60 -0.39 14.00
CA PRO A 230 7.08 -1.28 15.06
C PRO A 230 8.60 -1.23 15.28
N ALA A 231 9.40 -1.00 14.24
CA ALA A 231 10.85 -0.80 14.34
C ALA A 231 11.33 0.47 13.61
N ILE A 232 12.48 1.02 14.02
CA ILE A 232 13.12 2.16 13.34
C ILE A 232 13.88 1.70 12.09
N GLU A 233 14.72 0.68 12.24
CA GLU A 233 15.36 -0.06 11.15
C GLU A 233 14.35 -0.71 10.19
N ASP A 234 14.85 -1.23 9.07
CA ASP A 234 14.03 -1.91 8.07
C ASP A 234 13.55 -3.26 8.64
N HIS A 235 12.24 -3.46 8.71
CA HIS A 235 11.61 -4.61 9.37
C HIS A 235 10.31 -5.00 8.64
N PRO A 236 9.99 -6.30 8.49
CA PRO A 236 8.79 -6.74 7.76
C PRO A 236 7.45 -6.19 8.29
N GLU A 237 7.38 -5.87 9.59
CA GLU A 237 6.19 -5.31 10.24
C GLU A 237 6.00 -3.80 10.01
N ASN A 238 6.92 -3.12 9.30
CA ASN A 238 6.83 -1.67 9.04
C ASN A 238 5.84 -1.33 7.92
N ARG A 239 5.10 -0.22 8.08
CA ARG A 239 4.15 0.29 7.09
C ARG A 239 4.80 1.34 6.17
N ASP A 240 5.66 0.89 5.25
CA ASP A 240 6.47 1.76 4.38
C ASP A 240 5.72 2.41 3.20
N TYR A 241 4.38 2.31 3.15
CA TYR A 241 3.52 2.92 2.14
C TYR A 241 2.77 4.18 2.61
N GLU A 242 2.89 4.56 3.89
CA GLU A 242 2.31 5.79 4.47
C GLU A 242 3.38 6.90 4.54
N THR A 243 2.96 8.18 4.44
CA THR A 243 3.92 9.30 4.31
C THR A 243 4.76 9.49 5.57
N ALA A 244 4.15 9.38 6.76
CA ALA A 244 4.89 9.43 8.02
C ALA A 244 5.92 8.30 8.13
N GLY A 245 5.59 7.08 7.65
CA GLY A 245 6.51 5.95 7.62
C GLY A 245 7.74 6.20 6.75
N VAL A 246 7.54 6.73 5.54
CA VAL A 246 8.63 7.12 4.63
C VAL A 246 9.53 8.21 5.25
N ILE A 247 8.96 9.22 5.91
CA ILE A 247 9.73 10.29 6.55
C ILE A 247 10.59 9.75 7.70
N VAL A 248 10.10 8.78 8.50
CA VAL A 248 10.91 8.11 9.53
C VAL A 248 12.14 7.43 8.93
N GLY A 249 11.96 6.67 7.83
CA GLY A 249 13.07 6.02 7.13
C GLY A 249 14.11 7.03 6.61
N ILE A 250 13.66 8.11 5.97
CA ILE A 250 14.55 9.16 5.45
C ILE A 250 15.28 9.90 6.59
N LEU A 251 14.60 10.19 7.71
CA LEU A 251 15.21 10.86 8.88
C LEU A 251 16.27 9.97 9.55
N ARG A 252 15.99 8.68 9.72
CA ARG A 252 16.97 7.68 10.20
C ARG A 252 18.19 7.67 9.29
N ASP A 253 17.99 7.45 7.99
CA ASP A 253 19.07 7.34 7.01
C ASP A 253 19.93 8.61 6.92
N CYS A 254 19.28 9.79 6.98
CA CYS A 254 19.96 11.09 7.00
C CYS A 254 20.87 11.22 8.22
N LEU A 255 20.35 10.94 9.43
CA LEU A 255 21.12 11.04 10.67
C LEU A 255 22.24 9.99 10.77
N VAL A 256 21.99 8.73 10.36
CA VAL A 256 23.02 7.68 10.34
C VAL A 256 24.17 8.06 9.40
N LYS A 257 23.88 8.41 8.14
CA LYS A 257 24.91 8.79 7.16
C LYS A 257 25.67 10.06 7.57
N ALA A 258 25.00 11.01 8.23
CA ALA A 258 25.65 12.23 8.72
C ALA A 258 26.63 11.97 9.87
N ILE A 259 26.33 11.01 10.76
CA ILE A 259 27.23 10.61 11.84
C ILE A 259 28.38 9.74 11.29
N GLU A 260 28.11 8.78 10.40
CA GLU A 260 29.14 7.97 9.73
C GLU A 260 30.12 8.82 8.89
N GLY A 261 29.64 9.93 8.33
CA GLY A 261 30.45 10.87 7.55
C GLY A 261 31.20 11.94 8.38
N ASP A 262 31.19 11.86 9.72
CA ASP A 262 31.73 12.86 10.64
C ASP A 262 31.16 14.30 10.43
N THR A 263 30.01 14.45 9.75
CA THR A 263 29.42 15.78 9.47
C THR A 263 28.54 16.30 10.59
N VAL A 264 27.92 15.39 11.35
CA VAL A 264 27.09 15.68 12.52
C VAL A 264 27.53 14.78 13.67
N SER A 265 27.80 15.35 14.84
CA SER A 265 28.14 14.52 16.01
C SER A 265 26.90 13.79 16.55
N LEU A 266 27.07 12.61 17.15
CA LEU A 266 25.96 11.90 17.79
C LEU A 266 25.20 12.80 18.78
N GLN A 267 25.92 13.57 19.61
CA GLN A 267 25.31 14.51 20.57
C GLN A 267 24.45 15.60 19.90
N GLU A 268 24.83 16.07 18.70
CA GLU A 268 24.05 17.02 17.92
C GLU A 268 22.79 16.37 17.34
N ALA A 269 22.91 15.19 16.73
CA ALA A 269 21.77 14.43 16.20
C ALA A 269 20.74 14.09 17.29
N LEU A 270 21.20 13.67 18.47
CA LEU A 270 20.35 13.40 19.63
C LEU A 270 19.70 14.68 20.18
N GLY A 271 20.38 15.83 20.07
CA GLY A 271 19.85 17.15 20.39
C GLY A 271 18.74 17.59 19.43
N ILE A 272 18.87 17.36 18.12
CA ILE A 272 17.84 17.62 17.12
C ILE A 272 16.54 16.89 17.47
N LEU A 273 16.64 15.58 17.74
CA LEU A 273 15.47 14.75 18.08
C LEU A 273 14.82 15.17 19.40
N ALA A 274 15.60 15.67 20.36
CA ALA A 274 15.10 16.14 21.66
C ALA A 274 14.32 17.46 21.60
N GLU A 275 14.30 18.17 20.46
CA GLU A 275 13.45 19.36 20.26
C GLU A 275 11.96 19.02 20.07
N TYR A 276 11.60 17.74 19.87
CA TYR A 276 10.25 17.30 19.49
C TYR A 276 9.63 16.34 20.51
N GLN A 277 8.33 16.54 20.78
CA GLN A 277 7.62 15.87 21.88
C GLN A 277 7.07 14.48 21.55
N TYR A 278 6.89 14.13 20.28
CA TYR A 278 6.30 12.84 19.92
C TYR A 278 7.27 11.67 20.17
N LEU A 279 6.67 10.56 20.57
CA LEU A 279 7.32 9.33 21.00
C LEU A 279 8.29 8.76 19.95
N ILE A 280 8.02 8.88 18.65
CA ILE A 280 8.92 8.44 17.56
C ILE A 280 10.32 9.08 17.62
N TYR A 281 10.43 10.35 18.04
CA TYR A 281 11.73 11.03 18.12
C TYR A 281 12.59 10.47 19.24
N LYS A 282 11.95 10.06 20.36
CA LYS A 282 12.66 9.43 21.46
C LYS A 282 13.09 7.99 21.12
N ARG A 283 12.32 7.28 20.28
CA ARG A 283 12.71 5.99 19.70
C ARG A 283 13.91 6.12 18.76
N LEU A 284 13.85 7.04 17.80
CA LEU A 284 14.99 7.39 16.92
C LEU A 284 16.27 7.73 17.73
N HIS A 285 16.12 8.46 18.84
CA HIS A 285 17.23 8.81 19.73
C HIS A 285 17.88 7.56 20.35
N ILE A 286 17.09 6.58 20.81
CA ILE A 286 17.62 5.33 21.38
C ILE A 286 18.27 4.46 20.29
N HIS A 287 17.64 4.37 19.10
CA HIS A 287 18.20 3.66 17.95
C HIS A 287 19.59 4.21 17.55
N LEU A 288 19.75 5.54 17.44
CA LEU A 288 21.07 6.14 17.15
C LEU A 288 22.10 5.88 18.24
N VAL A 289 21.71 5.88 19.52
CA VAL A 289 22.61 5.51 20.63
C VAL A 289 23.07 4.05 20.53
N ASN A 290 22.24 3.13 20.02
CA ASN A 290 22.63 1.73 19.78
C ASN A 290 23.61 1.59 18.61
N VAL A 291 23.29 2.21 17.47
CA VAL A 291 24.11 2.16 16.25
C VAL A 291 25.51 2.72 16.53
N PHE A 292 25.60 3.86 17.21
CA PHE A 292 26.86 4.57 17.48
C PHE A 292 27.42 4.40 18.90
N ALA A 293 27.03 3.33 19.61
CA ALA A 293 27.44 3.08 20.99
C ALA A 293 28.96 3.02 21.20
N ASP A 294 29.71 2.58 20.18
CA ASP A 294 31.18 2.51 20.24
C ASP A 294 31.85 3.89 20.16
N SER A 295 31.20 4.86 19.51
CA SER A 295 31.69 6.24 19.37
C SER A 295 31.47 7.08 20.63
N ASP A 296 30.40 6.81 21.39
CA ASP A 296 30.13 7.41 22.70
C ASP A 296 29.56 6.37 23.68
N GLN A 297 30.46 5.59 24.27
CA GLN A 297 30.10 4.58 25.26
C GLN A 297 29.47 5.22 26.52
N ALA A 298 29.72 6.50 26.81
CA ALA A 298 29.19 7.16 27.99
C ALA A 298 27.68 7.41 27.86
N ILE A 299 27.21 7.89 26.70
CA ILE A 299 25.77 8.06 26.47
C ILE A 299 25.05 6.72 26.29
N ALA A 300 25.70 5.70 25.71
CA ALA A 300 25.17 4.34 25.67
C ALA A 300 24.94 3.77 27.08
N LYS A 301 25.96 3.83 27.96
CA LYS A 301 25.84 3.46 29.39
C LYS A 301 24.76 4.27 30.10
N GLN A 302 24.69 5.58 29.88
CA GLN A 302 23.68 6.44 30.52
C GLN A 302 22.25 6.10 30.05
N THR A 303 22.07 5.75 28.77
CA THR A 303 20.77 5.39 28.19
C THR A 303 20.33 4.01 28.66
N MET A 304 21.22 3.02 28.66
CA MET A 304 20.97 1.71 29.30
C MET A 304 20.65 1.88 30.79
N LEU A 305 21.36 2.77 31.49
CA LEU A 305 21.10 3.14 32.88
C LEU A 305 20.12 4.31 33.05
N ASN A 306 19.10 4.39 32.19
CA ASN A 306 17.92 5.21 32.42
C ASN A 306 16.71 4.34 32.81
N LYS A 307 16.30 4.42 34.08
CA LYS A 307 15.18 3.66 34.64
C LYS A 307 13.84 4.01 33.98
N GLU A 308 13.64 5.25 33.54
CA GLU A 308 12.41 5.70 32.85
C GLU A 308 12.24 5.01 31.48
N LEU A 309 13.33 4.91 30.70
CA LEU A 309 13.30 4.21 29.40
C LEU A 309 13.15 2.69 29.59
N PHE A 310 13.80 2.15 30.62
CA PHE A 310 13.71 0.74 30.98
C PHE A 310 12.28 0.32 31.40
N ASP A 311 11.54 1.18 32.11
CA ASP A 311 10.17 0.89 32.57
C ASP A 311 9.08 1.19 31.52
N ASN A 312 9.34 2.09 30.57
CA ASN A 312 8.33 2.57 29.62
C ASN A 312 8.23 1.68 28.36
N TYR A 313 7.18 0.86 28.28
CA TYR A 313 6.91 -0.05 27.15
C TYR A 313 6.94 0.64 25.77
N ARG A 314 6.61 1.93 25.68
CA ARG A 314 6.63 2.70 24.42
C ARG A 314 8.00 2.74 23.73
N TYR A 315 9.08 2.42 24.45
CA TYR A 315 10.45 2.35 23.95
C TYR A 315 11.03 0.93 23.97
N LYS A 316 10.18 -0.10 24.19
CA LYS A 316 10.56 -1.52 24.37
C LYS A 316 11.59 -1.96 23.34
N HIS A 317 11.28 -1.76 22.06
CA HIS A 317 12.07 -2.26 20.93
C HIS A 317 13.47 -1.66 20.88
N GLU A 318 13.57 -0.34 20.77
CA GLU A 318 14.87 0.32 20.62
C GLU A 318 15.73 0.18 21.88
N TYR A 319 15.10 0.14 23.06
CA TYR A 319 15.81 -0.09 24.32
C TYR A 319 16.31 -1.54 24.44
N ALA A 320 15.50 -2.54 24.08
CA ALA A 320 15.88 -3.95 24.05
C ALA A 320 17.06 -4.18 23.09
N MET A 321 16.98 -3.62 21.88
CA MET A 321 18.05 -3.66 20.89
C MET A 321 19.35 -3.02 21.42
N LEU A 322 19.26 -1.90 22.13
CA LEU A 322 20.42 -1.25 22.78
C LEU A 322 21.05 -2.15 23.85
N VAL A 323 20.27 -2.64 24.82
CA VAL A 323 20.84 -3.45 25.91
C VAL A 323 21.37 -4.80 25.38
N GLY A 324 20.64 -5.47 24.50
CA GLY A 324 21.05 -6.77 23.95
C GLY A 324 22.34 -6.68 23.13
N SER A 325 22.46 -5.65 22.28
CA SER A 325 23.65 -5.47 21.44
C SER A 325 24.87 -4.98 22.22
N ARG A 326 24.69 -4.20 23.31
CA ARG A 326 25.75 -3.38 23.92
C ARG A 326 25.97 -3.58 25.43
N PHE A 327 25.36 -4.60 26.05
CA PHE A 327 25.45 -4.82 27.51
C PHE A 327 26.88 -4.91 28.06
N GLU A 328 27.82 -5.46 27.27
CA GLU A 328 29.24 -5.60 27.62
C GLU A 328 29.95 -4.26 27.87
N LEU A 329 29.39 -3.14 27.40
CA LEU A 329 29.92 -1.80 27.72
C LEU A 329 29.74 -1.47 29.19
N LEU A 330 28.70 -1.98 29.87
CA LEU A 330 28.45 -1.74 31.30
C LEU A 330 29.50 -2.49 32.14
N ASN A 331 30.11 -1.80 33.11
CA ASN A 331 31.00 -2.44 34.07
C ASN A 331 30.22 -3.31 35.09
N PRO A 332 30.87 -4.17 35.89
CA PRO A 332 30.16 -5.10 36.79
C PRO A 332 29.21 -4.45 37.82
N ASP A 333 29.53 -3.23 38.30
CA ASP A 333 28.66 -2.48 39.22
C ASP A 333 27.47 -1.88 38.46
N GLU A 334 27.71 -1.37 37.24
CA GLU A 334 26.69 -0.84 36.32
C GLU A 334 25.70 -1.93 35.87
N GLN A 335 26.20 -3.11 35.47
CA GLN A 335 25.37 -4.28 35.17
C GLN A 335 24.56 -4.69 36.40
N SER A 336 25.20 -4.78 37.57
CA SER A 336 24.50 -5.15 38.81
C SER A 336 23.43 -4.13 39.23
N LYS A 337 23.61 -2.85 38.90
CA LYS A 337 22.57 -1.82 39.04
C LYS A 337 21.40 -2.07 38.09
N TRP A 338 21.66 -2.38 36.81
CA TRP A 338 20.60 -2.73 35.86
C TRP A 338 19.81 -3.97 36.30
N PHE A 339 20.50 -5.04 36.70
CA PHE A 339 19.87 -6.24 37.26
C PHE A 339 19.12 -5.97 38.58
N SER A 340 19.53 -4.97 39.38
CA SER A 340 18.76 -4.57 40.58
C SER A 340 17.40 -3.93 40.25
N TRP A 341 17.23 -3.38 39.05
CA TRP A 341 15.94 -2.89 38.56
C TRP A 341 15.03 -4.00 38.07
N VAL A 342 15.61 -5.02 37.42
CA VAL A 342 14.92 -6.26 37.11
C VAL A 342 14.44 -6.93 38.40
N ALA A 343 15.34 -7.14 39.37
CA ALA A 343 14.99 -7.69 40.69
C ALA A 343 13.99 -6.84 41.50
N GLY A 344 13.87 -5.54 41.19
CA GLY A 344 12.89 -4.63 41.83
C GLY A 344 11.47 -4.71 41.27
N GLY A 345 11.26 -5.34 40.10
CA GLY A 345 9.96 -5.46 39.43
C GLY A 345 9.45 -4.19 38.73
N PRO A 346 8.33 -4.30 38.00
CA PRO A 346 7.62 -3.18 37.40
C PRO A 346 6.80 -2.38 38.42
N ASP A 347 6.39 -1.17 38.05
CA ASP A 347 5.28 -0.48 38.73
C ASP A 347 3.98 -1.25 38.48
N LEU A 348 3.34 -1.70 39.57
CA LEU A 348 2.09 -2.43 39.52
C LEU A 348 0.86 -1.51 39.50
N THR A 349 0.99 -0.18 39.61
CA THR A 349 -0.14 0.75 39.74
C THR A 349 -1.08 0.71 38.53
N ARG A 350 -0.60 0.92 37.30
CA ARG A 350 -1.45 0.82 36.08
C ARG A 350 -2.05 -0.56 35.89
N PHE A 351 -1.25 -1.55 36.24
CA PHE A 351 -1.65 -2.93 36.20
C PHE A 351 -2.79 -3.18 37.25
N HIS A 352 -2.73 -2.51 38.41
CA HIS A 352 -3.79 -2.29 39.43
C HIS A 352 -4.76 -1.14 39.10
N GLU A 353 -4.88 -0.70 37.85
CA GLU A 353 -5.99 0.20 37.44
C GLU A 353 -6.82 -0.45 36.34
N ARG A 354 -6.15 -1.31 35.57
CA ARG A 354 -6.73 -2.12 34.52
C ARG A 354 -7.46 -3.36 35.04
N PHE A 355 -7.01 -3.96 36.13
CA PHE A 355 -7.55 -5.28 36.49
C PHE A 355 -8.94 -5.27 37.18
N VAL A 356 -9.34 -4.24 37.95
CA VAL A 356 -10.77 -4.06 38.38
C VAL A 356 -11.64 -3.92 37.17
N GLU A 357 -11.16 -3.14 36.20
CA GLU A 357 -11.91 -2.81 35.01
C GLU A 357 -12.23 -4.09 34.22
N TRP A 358 -11.40 -5.13 34.37
CA TRP A 358 -11.42 -6.34 33.54
C TRP A 358 -11.76 -7.62 34.32
N ASN A 359 -11.86 -7.54 35.66
CA ASN A 359 -12.06 -8.70 36.55
C ASN A 359 -12.97 -8.41 37.79
N GLU A 360 -13.33 -7.14 38.10
CA GLU A 360 -14.32 -6.64 39.11
C GLU A 360 -14.03 -6.70 40.66
N ARG A 361 -12.88 -6.23 41.21
CA ARG A 361 -12.09 -7.09 42.16
C ARG A 361 -11.31 -6.19 43.29
N GLU A 362 -10.90 -6.61 44.54
CA GLU A 362 -9.65 -6.20 45.42
C GLU A 362 -8.33 -7.19 45.56
N PRO A 363 -7.06 -7.01 45.00
CA PRO A 363 -6.05 -8.02 44.45
C PRO A 363 -5.30 -9.04 45.36
N THR A 364 -4.77 -10.18 44.83
CA THR A 364 -3.84 -11.09 45.58
C THR A 364 -2.33 -10.85 45.36
N ASP A 365 -1.51 -11.41 46.25
CA ASP A 365 -0.04 -11.31 46.21
C ASP A 365 0.63 -12.30 45.24
N VAL A 366 -0.02 -13.42 44.89
CA VAL A 366 0.49 -14.39 43.89
C VAL A 366 0.47 -13.75 42.51
N ASP A 367 -0.63 -13.07 42.19
CA ASP A 367 -0.79 -12.33 40.96
C ASP A 367 0.32 -11.28 40.77
N ARG A 368 0.61 -10.51 41.83
CA ARG A 368 1.72 -9.54 41.85
C ARG A 368 3.04 -10.21 41.51
N ALA A 369 3.34 -11.35 42.12
CA ALA A 369 4.54 -12.13 41.86
C ALA A 369 4.62 -12.59 40.40
N ASN A 370 3.56 -13.20 39.86
CA ASN A 370 3.52 -13.71 38.48
C ASN A 370 3.78 -12.60 37.44
N ARG A 371 3.23 -11.38 37.64
CA ARG A 371 3.52 -10.23 36.75
C ARG A 371 4.94 -9.69 36.93
N ILE A 372 5.50 -9.76 38.14
CA ILE A 372 6.91 -9.39 38.37
C ILE A 372 7.81 -10.37 37.62
N GLU A 373 7.62 -11.68 37.77
CA GLU A 373 8.47 -12.72 37.16
C GLU A 373 8.36 -12.76 35.63
N HIS A 374 7.16 -12.67 35.04
CA HIS A 374 7.01 -12.61 33.59
C HIS A 374 7.67 -11.35 32.98
N TRP A 375 7.52 -10.19 33.64
CA TRP A 375 8.23 -8.98 33.23
C TRP A 375 9.75 -9.10 33.43
N GLN A 376 10.22 -9.79 34.48
CA GLN A 376 11.64 -10.07 34.69
C GLN A 376 12.22 -10.94 33.57
N LEU A 377 11.48 -11.98 33.15
CA LEU A 377 11.83 -12.81 32.01
C LEU A 377 12.01 -11.98 30.73
N GLU A 378 11.03 -11.15 30.36
CA GLU A 378 11.13 -10.28 29.18
C GLU A 378 12.41 -9.43 29.23
N LYS A 379 12.70 -8.78 30.37
CA LYS A 379 13.91 -7.96 30.52
C LYS A 379 15.19 -8.81 30.39
N LEU A 380 15.25 -9.96 31.05
CA LEU A 380 16.42 -10.84 31.01
C LEU A 380 16.65 -11.43 29.61
N HIS A 381 15.57 -11.73 28.87
CA HIS A 381 15.64 -12.21 27.49
C HIS A 381 16.35 -11.21 26.56
N TRP A 382 16.15 -9.90 26.76
CA TRP A 382 16.83 -8.86 25.97
C TRP A 382 18.36 -8.94 26.08
N VAL A 383 18.89 -9.42 27.23
CA VAL A 383 20.32 -9.50 27.52
C VAL A 383 20.83 -10.94 27.66
N ARG A 384 20.06 -11.92 27.13
CA ARG A 384 20.29 -13.37 27.31
C ARG A 384 21.71 -13.85 27.03
N ASP A 385 22.37 -13.27 26.02
CA ASP A 385 23.74 -13.60 25.61
C ASP A 385 24.81 -13.15 26.62
N HIS A 386 24.46 -12.26 27.54
CA HIS A 386 25.34 -11.68 28.57
C HIS A 386 25.11 -12.24 29.98
N LEU A 387 24.16 -13.18 30.14
CA LEU A 387 23.81 -13.76 31.43
C LEU A 387 24.82 -14.83 31.85
N ILE A 388 25.31 -14.73 33.10
CA ILE A 388 26.27 -15.68 33.69
C ILE A 388 25.91 -16.03 35.14
N GLY A 389 26.34 -17.23 35.57
CA GLY A 389 26.18 -17.70 36.95
C GLY A 389 24.71 -17.74 37.40
N ASP A 390 24.45 -17.31 38.63
CA ASP A 390 23.13 -17.30 39.25
C ASP A 390 22.06 -16.57 38.41
N ARG A 391 22.44 -15.54 37.63
CA ARG A 391 21.51 -14.81 36.74
C ARG A 391 21.13 -15.59 35.49
N LYS A 392 22.03 -16.45 34.99
CA LYS A 392 21.73 -17.37 33.89
C LYS A 392 20.86 -18.51 34.40
N ALA A 393 21.15 -19.05 35.58
CA ALA A 393 20.29 -20.06 36.22
C ALA A 393 18.87 -19.51 36.51
N GLU A 394 18.74 -18.26 36.95
CA GLU A 394 17.43 -17.62 37.17
C GLU A 394 16.68 -17.34 35.87
N TYR A 395 17.36 -16.93 34.81
CA TYR A 395 16.73 -16.81 33.48
C TYR A 395 16.34 -18.16 32.88
N ASP A 396 17.20 -19.18 33.03
CA ASP A 396 16.92 -20.52 32.53
C ASP A 396 15.75 -21.16 33.27
N ARG A 397 15.65 -20.91 34.60
CA ARG A 397 14.41 -21.14 35.37
C ARG A 397 13.25 -20.40 34.72
N LEU A 398 13.27 -19.07 34.67
CA LEU A 398 12.15 -18.30 34.11
C LEU A 398 11.74 -18.69 32.67
N VAL A 399 12.65 -19.22 31.84
CA VAL A 399 12.33 -19.79 30.50
C VAL A 399 11.71 -21.18 30.59
N GLU A 400 12.17 -22.04 31.50
CA GLU A 400 11.49 -23.31 31.84
C GLU A 400 10.08 -23.02 32.39
N ASP A 401 9.96 -21.96 33.21
CA ASP A 401 8.76 -21.55 33.92
C ASP A 401 7.69 -20.88 33.05
N TYR A 402 8.05 -20.16 31.97
CA TYR A 402 7.11 -19.37 31.16
C TYR A 402 7.30 -19.47 29.63
N GLY A 403 8.27 -20.28 29.17
CA GLY A 403 8.64 -20.39 27.75
C GLY A 403 9.61 -19.30 27.28
N GLU A 404 10.14 -19.43 26.05
CA GLU A 404 11.01 -18.41 25.45
C GLU A 404 10.17 -17.30 24.78
N PRO A 405 10.31 -16.02 25.15
CA PRO A 405 9.47 -14.95 24.60
C PRO A 405 9.69 -14.67 23.10
N GLU A 406 8.71 -14.98 22.23
CA GLU A 406 8.72 -14.57 20.82
C GLU A 406 8.67 -13.04 20.68
N LEU A 407 9.59 -12.45 19.91
CA LEU A 407 9.65 -11.00 19.63
C LEU A 407 9.56 -10.14 20.91
N ALA A 408 10.31 -10.55 21.95
CA ALA A 408 10.35 -9.94 23.28
C ALA A 408 10.61 -8.42 23.31
N ASP A 409 11.18 -7.88 22.24
CA ASP A 409 11.51 -6.48 21.98
C ASP A 409 10.32 -5.66 21.44
N LEU A 410 9.38 -6.26 20.70
CA LEU A 410 8.25 -5.55 20.08
C LEU A 410 7.04 -5.36 21.01
N ASN A 411 6.28 -4.29 20.75
CA ASN A 411 5.01 -3.98 21.44
C ASN A 411 3.77 -4.49 20.70
N VAL A 412 3.85 -4.58 19.37
CA VAL A 412 2.75 -4.99 18.50
C VAL A 412 3.31 -5.94 17.46
N ARG A 413 2.64 -7.08 17.32
CA ARG A 413 2.81 -8.05 16.24
C ARG A 413 1.56 -7.94 15.36
N PHE A 414 1.69 -7.87 14.04
CA PHE A 414 0.54 -8.09 13.16
C PHE A 414 0.27 -9.59 13.01
N SER A 415 -0.08 -10.19 14.15
CA SER A 415 -0.66 -11.53 14.29
C SER A 415 -2.19 -11.43 14.22
N SER A 416 -2.84 -12.39 13.59
CA SER A 416 -4.29 -12.52 13.51
C SER A 416 -4.93 -13.04 14.83
N GLY A 417 -4.45 -12.58 15.98
CA GLY A 417 -4.94 -12.97 17.31
C GLY A 417 -4.72 -11.88 18.36
N TRP A 418 -5.81 -11.43 18.98
CA TRP A 418 -5.80 -10.50 20.12
C TRP A 418 -5.58 -11.24 21.45
N ALA A 419 -4.68 -10.70 22.28
CA ALA A 419 -4.64 -10.85 23.75
C ALA A 419 -3.76 -9.70 24.29
N GLY A 420 -4.17 -9.00 25.35
CA GLY A 420 -3.54 -7.72 25.69
C GLY A 420 -3.77 -7.25 27.12
N GLU A 421 -2.80 -7.56 27.99
CA GLU A 421 -2.65 -7.08 29.38
C GLU A 421 -3.82 -7.34 30.36
N ARG A 422 -4.99 -7.88 29.95
CA ARG A 422 -6.16 -8.08 30.83
C ARG A 422 -6.10 -9.28 31.77
N ASP A 423 -5.03 -10.06 31.65
CA ASP A 423 -5.14 -11.52 31.65
C ASP A 423 -4.04 -12.21 32.50
N ARG A 424 -3.97 -11.93 33.81
CA ARG A 424 -3.27 -12.78 34.81
C ARG A 424 -4.02 -14.08 35.07
N SER A 425 -3.25 -15.14 35.31
CA SER A 425 -3.69 -16.49 35.68
C SER A 425 -3.41 -16.78 37.17
N PRO A 426 -4.22 -17.64 37.85
CA PRO A 426 -3.93 -18.14 39.20
C PRO A 426 -2.71 -19.05 39.26
N PHE A 427 -2.29 -19.59 38.12
CA PHE A 427 -1.16 -20.52 37.97
C PHE A 427 -0.20 -19.97 36.92
N THR A 428 1.09 -20.15 37.12
CA THR A 428 2.10 -19.94 36.06
C THR A 428 2.10 -21.12 35.08
N VAL A 429 2.77 -20.97 33.92
CA VAL A 429 3.04 -22.12 33.04
C VAL A 429 3.85 -23.18 33.79
N ASP A 430 4.80 -22.76 34.62
CA ASP A 430 5.65 -23.59 35.48
C ASP A 430 4.86 -24.46 36.45
N GLU A 431 3.93 -23.86 37.19
CA GLU A 431 3.11 -24.57 38.17
C GLU A 431 2.25 -25.65 37.50
N LEU A 432 1.77 -25.39 36.28
CA LEU A 432 1.07 -26.39 35.46
C LEU A 432 2.03 -27.44 34.88
N THR A 433 3.29 -27.08 34.61
CA THR A 433 4.35 -27.97 34.10
C THR A 433 4.90 -28.91 35.17
N ALA A 434 4.93 -28.45 36.42
CA ALA A 434 5.24 -29.26 37.61
C ALA A 434 4.12 -30.27 37.95
N MET A 435 2.91 -30.10 37.41
CA MET A 435 1.78 -31.02 37.58
C MET A 435 1.78 -32.12 36.50
N SER A 436 1.05 -33.21 36.75
CA SER A 436 0.62 -34.07 35.64
C SER A 436 -0.41 -33.32 34.80
N PHE A 437 -0.46 -33.55 33.48
CA PHE A 437 -1.46 -32.93 32.61
C PHE A 437 -2.91 -33.13 33.10
N GLU A 438 -3.23 -34.29 33.69
CA GLU A 438 -4.53 -34.54 34.33
C GLU A 438 -4.79 -33.62 35.53
N ALA A 439 -3.78 -33.41 36.38
CA ALA A 439 -3.88 -32.49 37.51
C ALA A 439 -3.92 -31.02 37.05
N ALA A 440 -3.17 -30.63 36.02
CA ALA A 440 -3.23 -29.29 35.43
C ALA A 440 -4.63 -29.01 34.84
N VAL A 441 -5.17 -29.93 34.02
CA VAL A 441 -6.52 -29.81 33.45
C VAL A 441 -7.60 -29.73 34.53
N ALA A 442 -7.55 -30.58 35.55
CA ALA A 442 -8.47 -30.51 36.69
C ALA A 442 -8.32 -29.17 37.43
N THR A 443 -7.08 -28.74 37.68
CA THR A 443 -6.75 -27.49 38.39
C THR A 443 -7.29 -26.27 37.67
N VAL A 444 -7.12 -26.15 36.34
CA VAL A 444 -7.69 -25.00 35.60
C VAL A 444 -9.22 -25.09 35.49
N SER A 445 -9.78 -26.30 35.36
CA SER A 445 -11.22 -26.52 35.14
C SER A 445 -12.08 -26.40 36.40
N GLU A 446 -11.53 -26.71 37.57
CA GLU A 446 -12.22 -26.69 38.86
C GLU A 446 -11.92 -25.40 39.65
N TRP A 447 -11.07 -24.53 39.10
CA TRP A 447 -10.77 -23.23 39.69
C TRP A 447 -11.99 -22.31 39.64
N GLN A 448 -12.30 -21.71 40.79
CA GLN A 448 -13.38 -20.74 40.96
C GLN A 448 -12.84 -19.50 41.67
N LEU A 449 -13.40 -18.34 41.35
CA LEU A 449 -13.15 -17.09 42.07
C LEU A 449 -13.58 -17.23 43.54
N SER A 450 -12.62 -17.24 44.46
CA SER A 450 -12.91 -17.25 45.91
C SER A 450 -13.23 -15.85 46.47
N ASP A 451 -12.74 -14.80 45.82
CA ASP A 451 -13.08 -13.40 46.09
C ASP A 451 -13.13 -12.64 44.76
N LYS A 452 -14.09 -11.73 44.60
CA LYS A 452 -14.00 -10.69 43.58
C LYS A 452 -12.91 -9.67 44.08
N SER A 453 -11.63 -10.04 43.87
CA SER A 453 -10.28 -9.51 44.24
C SER A 453 -9.32 -8.91 43.08
N PHE A 454 -9.02 -7.61 42.92
CA PHE A 454 -8.69 -6.64 41.83
C PHE A 454 -7.89 -7.17 40.70
N GLU A 455 -6.61 -7.27 40.98
CA GLU A 455 -5.61 -7.87 40.16
C GLU A 455 -5.42 -9.33 40.56
N SER A 456 -6.54 -10.04 40.62
CA SER A 456 -6.57 -11.50 40.74
C SER A 456 -7.33 -12.09 39.58
N PRO A 457 -7.03 -13.33 39.20
CA PRO A 457 -7.01 -13.77 37.81
C PRO A 457 -8.32 -13.68 37.03
N THR A 458 -8.26 -13.50 35.71
CA THR A 458 -9.44 -13.76 34.86
C THR A 458 -9.50 -15.26 34.56
N ILE A 459 -10.69 -15.72 34.17
CA ILE A 459 -10.80 -16.98 33.40
C ILE A 459 -10.02 -16.82 32.08
N GLU A 460 -10.05 -15.66 31.45
CA GLU A 460 -9.26 -15.28 30.26
C GLU A 460 -7.74 -15.31 30.48
N GLY A 461 -7.25 -14.86 31.64
CA GLY A 461 -5.85 -14.98 32.02
C GLY A 461 -5.42 -16.40 32.32
N LEU A 462 -6.24 -17.16 33.05
CA LEU A 462 -6.02 -18.61 33.22
C LEU A 462 -6.03 -19.35 31.87
N ALA A 463 -6.91 -18.96 30.96
CA ALA A 463 -7.00 -19.51 29.61
C ALA A 463 -5.75 -19.19 28.77
N THR A 464 -5.24 -17.95 28.88
CA THR A 464 -3.99 -17.51 28.24
C THR A 464 -2.79 -18.32 28.72
N VAL A 465 -2.61 -18.47 30.03
CA VAL A 465 -1.50 -19.27 30.59
C VAL A 465 -1.69 -20.76 30.34
N PHE A 466 -2.92 -21.28 30.35
CA PHE A 466 -3.18 -22.66 29.94
C PHE A 466 -2.80 -22.89 28.47
N GLY A 467 -3.06 -21.93 27.59
CA GLY A 467 -2.58 -21.96 26.19
C GLY A 467 -1.05 -21.98 26.08
N GLN A 468 -0.35 -21.13 26.83
CA GLN A 468 1.12 -21.13 26.88
C GLN A 468 1.68 -22.44 27.46
N TYR A 469 1.06 -22.99 28.49
CA TYR A 469 1.40 -24.31 29.04
C TYR A 469 1.26 -25.41 27.99
N LEU A 470 0.17 -25.42 27.24
CA LEU A 470 -0.07 -26.36 26.15
C LEU A 470 0.96 -26.25 25.01
N GLU A 471 1.63 -25.11 24.85
CA GLU A 471 2.70 -24.92 23.87
C GLU A 471 3.99 -25.65 24.25
N THR A 472 4.23 -25.93 25.54
CA THR A 472 5.49 -26.53 26.02
C THR A 472 5.71 -27.96 25.50
N ASP A 473 4.66 -28.79 25.47
CA ASP A 473 4.71 -30.18 24.98
C ASP A 473 3.41 -30.59 24.26
N PRO A 474 3.11 -30.00 23.09
CA PRO A 474 1.89 -30.31 22.36
C PRO A 474 1.85 -31.78 21.92
N GLU A 475 2.99 -32.46 21.75
CA GLU A 475 3.05 -33.88 21.38
C GLU A 475 2.58 -34.80 22.52
N GLN A 476 2.87 -34.50 23.79
CA GLN A 476 2.39 -35.32 24.92
C GLN A 476 1.03 -34.89 25.46
N PHE A 477 0.62 -33.63 25.24
CA PHE A 477 -0.70 -33.14 25.65
C PHE A 477 -1.82 -33.53 24.68
N SER A 478 -1.57 -33.48 23.36
CA SER A 478 -2.50 -34.00 22.34
C SER A 478 -2.94 -35.44 22.62
N LYS A 479 -2.00 -36.34 22.94
CA LYS A 479 -2.26 -37.75 23.34
C LYS A 479 -3.20 -37.93 24.53
N LYS A 480 -3.49 -36.86 25.27
CA LYS A 480 -4.33 -36.85 26.48
C LYS A 480 -5.59 -35.97 26.33
N ALA A 481 -5.91 -35.53 25.11
CA ALA A 481 -7.07 -34.69 24.79
C ALA A 481 -8.40 -35.20 25.41
N VAL A 482 -8.57 -36.51 25.58
CA VAL A 482 -9.73 -37.11 26.26
C VAL A 482 -10.02 -36.55 27.66
N LEU A 483 -9.02 -36.01 28.36
CA LEU A 483 -9.18 -35.42 29.71
C LEU A 483 -9.86 -34.04 29.70
N LEU A 484 -9.99 -33.41 28.52
CA LEU A 484 -10.71 -32.16 28.30
C LEU A 484 -12.22 -32.38 28.05
N LYS A 485 -12.68 -33.64 27.96
CA LYS A 485 -14.12 -33.94 27.94
C LYS A 485 -14.74 -33.55 29.29
N ASP A 486 -15.94 -33.01 29.22
CA ASP A 486 -16.73 -32.46 30.35
C ASP A 486 -16.03 -31.30 31.11
N ARG A 487 -15.10 -30.58 30.47
CA ARG A 487 -14.41 -29.40 31.03
C ARG A 487 -14.99 -28.07 30.50
N PRO A 488 -14.77 -26.93 31.19
CA PRO A 488 -15.33 -25.64 30.78
C PRO A 488 -14.92 -25.22 29.35
N PRO A 489 -15.84 -24.63 28.57
CA PRO A 489 -15.60 -24.28 27.16
C PRO A 489 -14.29 -23.53 26.92
N THR A 490 -13.96 -22.53 27.74
CA THR A 490 -12.78 -21.67 27.57
C THR A 490 -11.45 -22.45 27.56
N PHE A 491 -11.32 -23.51 28.36
CA PHE A 491 -10.09 -24.32 28.37
C PHE A 491 -10.05 -25.33 27.24
N VAL A 492 -11.21 -25.84 26.82
CA VAL A 492 -11.34 -26.69 25.62
C VAL A 492 -11.01 -25.87 24.36
N HIS A 493 -11.47 -24.61 24.29
CA HIS A 493 -11.11 -23.64 23.25
C HIS A 493 -9.60 -23.43 23.17
N CYS A 494 -8.96 -23.12 24.29
CA CYS A 494 -7.51 -22.92 24.34
C CYS A 494 -6.73 -24.17 23.93
N PHE A 495 -7.21 -25.36 24.31
CA PHE A 495 -6.65 -26.63 23.86
C PHE A 495 -6.72 -26.77 22.33
N VAL A 496 -7.91 -26.65 21.73
CA VAL A 496 -8.07 -26.77 20.27
C VAL A 496 -7.27 -25.69 19.54
N LYS A 497 -7.30 -24.43 20.00
CA LYS A 497 -6.53 -23.31 19.44
C LYS A 497 -5.02 -23.55 19.49
N GLN A 498 -4.50 -24.16 20.56
CA GLN A 498 -3.07 -24.48 20.62
C GLN A 498 -2.69 -25.68 19.75
N MET A 499 -3.55 -26.69 19.62
CA MET A 499 -3.33 -27.80 18.68
C MET A 499 -3.37 -27.32 17.23
N LEU A 500 -4.26 -26.37 16.92
CA LEU A 500 -4.35 -25.63 15.65
C LEU A 500 -3.04 -24.89 15.34
N THR A 501 -2.56 -24.03 16.24
CA THR A 501 -1.26 -23.34 16.06
C THR A 501 -0.11 -24.33 15.91
N SER A 502 -0.08 -25.39 16.72
CA SER A 502 0.97 -26.41 16.68
C SER A 502 1.00 -27.17 15.34
N ALA A 503 -0.18 -27.50 14.79
CA ALA A 503 -0.28 -28.14 13.47
C ALA A 503 0.21 -27.23 12.35
N GLY A 504 -0.27 -25.97 12.29
CA GLY A 504 0.13 -24.99 11.28
C GLY A 504 1.61 -24.60 11.34
N SER A 505 2.19 -24.54 12.55
CA SER A 505 3.63 -24.31 12.75
C SER A 505 4.50 -25.56 12.51
N GLY A 506 3.92 -26.71 12.19
CA GLY A 506 4.67 -27.94 11.93
C GLY A 506 5.39 -28.50 13.17
N ARG A 507 4.74 -28.44 14.34
CA ARG A 507 5.10 -29.29 15.50
C ARG A 507 4.38 -30.64 15.42
N ASP A 508 4.84 -31.63 16.18
CA ASP A 508 4.20 -32.95 16.23
C ASP A 508 3.09 -32.98 17.28
N ILE A 509 1.95 -33.56 16.90
CA ILE A 509 0.78 -33.79 17.75
C ILE A 509 0.12 -35.14 17.42
N ASP A 510 -0.54 -35.75 18.39
CA ASP A 510 -1.48 -36.85 18.17
C ASP A 510 -2.80 -36.28 17.65
N VAL A 511 -2.87 -36.12 16.32
CA VAL A 511 -4.07 -35.63 15.62
C VAL A 511 -5.29 -36.48 15.94
N SER A 512 -5.15 -37.81 16.06
CA SER A 512 -6.30 -38.69 16.31
C SER A 512 -6.93 -38.40 17.66
N ALA A 513 -6.14 -38.25 18.71
CA ALA A 513 -6.65 -37.92 20.04
C ALA A 513 -7.35 -36.54 20.09
N VAL A 514 -6.89 -35.55 19.30
CA VAL A 514 -7.54 -34.22 19.20
C VAL A 514 -8.84 -34.29 18.39
N LEU A 515 -8.91 -35.16 17.37
CA LEU A 515 -10.16 -35.44 16.65
C LEU A 515 -11.19 -36.17 17.54
N ASP A 516 -10.75 -37.14 18.37
CA ASP A 516 -11.61 -37.81 19.38
C ASP A 516 -12.24 -36.82 20.37
N LEU A 517 -11.56 -35.71 20.66
CA LEU A 517 -12.09 -34.61 21.46
C LEU A 517 -13.03 -33.72 20.63
N SER A 518 -12.68 -33.44 19.38
CA SER A 518 -13.47 -32.64 18.44
C SER A 518 -14.84 -33.24 18.16
N GLU A 519 -14.97 -34.56 17.99
CA GLU A 519 -16.27 -35.23 17.90
C GLU A 519 -17.14 -34.98 19.13
N TRP A 520 -16.55 -35.05 20.34
CA TRP A 520 -17.27 -34.78 21.59
C TRP A 520 -17.66 -33.29 21.75
N ILE A 521 -16.84 -32.35 21.27
CA ILE A 521 -17.14 -30.91 21.24
C ILE A 521 -18.40 -30.66 20.38
N LEU A 522 -18.51 -31.36 19.24
CA LEU A 522 -19.62 -31.18 18.30
C LEU A 522 -20.96 -31.70 18.83
N ASP A 523 -20.93 -32.62 19.78
CA ASP A 523 -22.12 -33.12 20.48
C ASP A 523 -22.61 -32.21 21.62
N GLN A 524 -21.85 -31.17 22.01
CA GLN A 524 -22.28 -30.23 23.05
C GLN A 524 -23.38 -29.27 22.54
N PRO A 525 -24.31 -28.79 23.39
CA PRO A 525 -25.39 -27.91 22.94
C PRO A 525 -24.87 -26.52 22.54
N MET A 526 -25.35 -25.98 21.40
CA MET A 526 -24.93 -24.66 20.90
C MET A 526 -25.11 -23.55 21.96
N ALA A 527 -26.26 -23.55 22.66
CA ALA A 527 -26.63 -22.57 23.68
C ALA A 527 -26.13 -22.90 25.11
N ALA A 528 -25.36 -23.98 25.31
CA ALA A 528 -24.82 -24.32 26.63
C ALA A 528 -23.64 -23.40 26.99
N GLY A 529 -23.99 -22.21 27.48
CA GLY A 529 -23.11 -21.07 27.73
C GLY A 529 -23.88 -19.74 27.69
N GLU A 530 -25.05 -19.70 27.05
CA GLU A 530 -25.89 -18.49 26.96
C GLU A 530 -26.85 -18.28 28.15
N GLU A 531 -27.08 -19.31 28.98
CA GLU A 531 -28.10 -19.25 30.05
C GLU A 531 -27.64 -18.54 31.35
N GLU A 532 -26.35 -18.25 31.51
CA GLU A 532 -25.83 -17.36 32.55
C GLU A 532 -24.90 -16.31 31.92
N LEU A 533 -25.50 -15.18 31.49
CA LEU A 533 -24.77 -13.93 31.33
C LEU A 533 -24.08 -13.60 32.64
N ASP A 534 -22.79 -13.25 32.60
CA ASP A 534 -22.12 -12.62 33.72
C ASP A 534 -22.66 -11.20 33.96
N GLU A 535 -22.30 -10.61 35.11
CA GLU A 535 -22.89 -9.34 35.56
C GLU A 535 -22.49 -8.14 34.67
N ASP A 536 -21.48 -8.31 33.81
CA ASP A 536 -21.00 -7.35 32.80
C ASP A 536 -21.71 -7.49 31.43
N GLY A 537 -22.31 -8.65 31.14
CA GLY A 537 -23.10 -8.88 29.93
C GLY A 537 -22.31 -9.20 28.68
N ASP A 538 -21.11 -9.81 28.83
CA ASP A 538 -20.30 -10.30 27.71
C ASP A 538 -20.58 -11.81 27.50
N PRO A 539 -20.99 -12.28 26.31
CA PRO A 539 -21.20 -13.71 26.08
C PRO A 539 -19.86 -14.45 26.09
N GLY A 540 -19.50 -15.03 27.25
CA GLY A 540 -18.34 -15.90 27.40
C GLY A 540 -18.29 -17.04 26.36
N VAL A 541 -17.08 -17.53 26.06
CA VAL A 541 -16.80 -18.44 24.92
C VAL A 541 -17.75 -19.64 24.87
N GLY A 542 -18.79 -19.53 24.04
CA GLY A 542 -19.78 -20.59 23.83
C GLY A 542 -19.26 -21.70 22.92
N TRP A 543 -19.89 -22.88 22.98
CA TRP A 543 -19.53 -24.02 22.11
C TRP A 543 -19.61 -23.70 20.62
N GLY A 544 -20.43 -22.73 20.19
CA GLY A 544 -20.46 -22.23 18.83
C GLY A 544 -19.09 -21.80 18.30
N TRP A 545 -18.36 -20.97 19.06
CA TRP A 545 -17.02 -20.51 18.69
C TRP A 545 -16.04 -21.69 18.56
N ILE A 546 -16.03 -22.59 19.54
CA ILE A 546 -15.08 -23.73 19.57
C ILE A 546 -15.21 -24.62 18.32
N ARG A 547 -16.39 -24.70 17.71
CA ARG A 547 -16.62 -25.44 16.45
C ARG A 547 -15.93 -24.78 15.24
N ASP A 548 -15.77 -23.46 15.24
CA ASP A 548 -14.96 -22.74 14.26
C ASP A 548 -13.47 -23.02 14.45
N GLU A 549 -12.99 -23.07 15.70
CA GLU A 549 -11.63 -23.52 15.99
C GLU A 549 -11.39 -24.98 15.58
N VAL A 550 -12.37 -25.88 15.75
CA VAL A 550 -12.30 -27.26 15.24
C VAL A 550 -12.24 -27.29 13.71
N SER A 551 -13.04 -26.46 13.02
CA SER A 551 -12.96 -26.33 11.55
C SER A 551 -11.57 -25.88 11.10
N ARG A 552 -11.01 -24.84 11.74
CA ARG A 552 -9.65 -24.36 11.48
C ARG A 552 -8.59 -25.39 11.82
N PHE A 553 -8.76 -26.16 12.90
CA PHE A 553 -7.82 -27.23 13.30
C PHE A 553 -7.71 -28.29 12.21
N VAL A 554 -8.84 -28.77 11.68
CA VAL A 554 -8.87 -29.68 10.54
C VAL A 554 -8.21 -29.05 9.31
N GLU A 555 -8.47 -27.77 9.04
CA GLU A 555 -7.87 -27.03 7.94
C GLU A 555 -6.32 -26.99 8.03
N GLU A 556 -5.75 -26.64 9.18
CA GLU A 556 -4.30 -26.57 9.37
C GLU A 556 -3.63 -27.94 9.45
N VAL A 557 -4.29 -28.98 9.98
CA VAL A 557 -3.82 -30.37 9.87
C VAL A 557 -3.70 -30.79 8.40
N CYS A 558 -4.64 -30.38 7.55
CA CYS A 558 -4.61 -30.67 6.11
C CYS A 558 -3.59 -29.79 5.34
N LYS A 559 -3.26 -28.59 5.85
CA LYS A 559 -2.20 -27.72 5.30
C LYS A 559 -0.78 -28.12 5.71
N ALA A 560 -0.59 -28.68 6.89
CA ALA A 560 0.72 -29.00 7.44
C ALA A 560 1.55 -29.88 6.47
N ASP A 561 2.64 -29.32 5.93
CA ASP A 561 3.55 -30.00 5.02
C ASP A 561 5.02 -29.78 5.39
N SER A 562 5.89 -30.61 4.81
CA SER A 562 7.33 -30.32 4.74
C SER A 562 7.79 -30.41 3.29
N ARG A 563 8.05 -29.24 2.68
CA ARG A 563 8.50 -29.12 1.28
C ARG A 563 7.49 -29.69 0.27
N ASN A 564 6.21 -29.34 0.43
CA ASN A 564 5.08 -29.84 -0.35
C ASN A 564 4.81 -31.36 -0.18
N VAL A 565 5.27 -31.96 0.92
CA VAL A 565 4.91 -33.34 1.32
C VAL A 565 4.04 -33.24 2.57
N PRO A 566 2.76 -33.70 2.55
CA PRO A 566 1.89 -33.67 3.72
C PRO A 566 2.56 -34.29 4.96
N ARG A 567 2.41 -33.65 6.12
CA ARG A 567 3.04 -34.12 7.37
C ARG A 567 2.35 -35.38 7.91
N TYR A 568 1.02 -35.34 7.98
CA TYR A 568 0.23 -36.34 8.68
C TYR A 568 -0.23 -37.47 7.73
N PRO A 569 -0.15 -38.75 8.15
CA PRO A 569 -0.38 -39.89 7.26
C PRO A 569 -1.86 -40.10 6.94
N VAL A 570 -2.18 -40.13 5.63
CA VAL A 570 -3.56 -40.33 5.16
C VAL A 570 -4.21 -41.62 5.67
N ASP A 571 -3.52 -42.76 5.60
CA ASP A 571 -4.09 -44.07 5.93
C ASP A 571 -4.58 -44.21 7.39
N ALA A 572 -4.06 -43.38 8.31
CA ALA A 572 -4.42 -43.42 9.73
C ALA A 572 -5.47 -42.38 10.14
N LEU A 573 -5.68 -41.34 9.32
CA LEU A 573 -6.46 -40.15 9.70
C LEU A 573 -7.60 -39.82 8.75
N ARG A 574 -7.63 -40.39 7.54
CA ARG A 574 -8.62 -40.09 6.49
C ARG A 574 -10.07 -40.23 6.99
N GLU A 575 -10.43 -41.39 7.53
CA GLU A 575 -11.78 -41.67 8.02
C GLU A 575 -12.16 -40.76 9.21
N HIS A 576 -11.21 -40.48 10.11
CA HIS A 576 -11.45 -39.70 11.33
C HIS A 576 -11.59 -38.20 11.05
N ILE A 577 -10.72 -37.63 10.21
CA ILE A 577 -10.86 -36.24 9.76
C ILE A 577 -12.18 -36.04 9.02
N TRP A 578 -12.58 -37.01 8.18
CA TRP A 578 -13.86 -36.92 7.47
C TRP A 578 -15.07 -36.95 8.42
N ALA A 579 -15.08 -37.82 9.44
CA ALA A 579 -16.16 -37.88 10.42
C ALA A 579 -16.37 -36.52 11.13
N VAL A 580 -15.28 -35.85 11.51
CA VAL A 580 -15.33 -34.50 12.10
C VAL A 580 -15.86 -33.45 11.11
N ILE A 581 -15.47 -33.51 9.83
CA ILE A 581 -16.00 -32.61 8.77
C ILE A 581 -17.50 -32.82 8.55
N GLU A 582 -17.96 -34.07 8.47
CA GLU A 582 -19.36 -34.41 8.28
C GLU A 582 -20.19 -33.93 9.49
N ARG A 583 -19.69 -34.14 10.72
CA ARG A 583 -20.35 -33.67 11.94
C ARG A 583 -20.37 -32.14 12.06
N LEU A 584 -19.28 -31.44 11.70
CA LEU A 584 -19.23 -29.97 11.61
C LEU A 584 -20.33 -29.42 10.70
N ARG A 585 -20.51 -30.05 9.53
CA ARG A 585 -21.55 -29.69 8.56
C ARG A 585 -22.96 -29.87 9.13
N GLU A 586 -23.22 -30.94 9.89
CA GLU A 586 -24.53 -31.19 10.50
C GLU A 586 -24.92 -30.15 11.56
N VAL A 587 -23.93 -29.59 12.27
CA VAL A 587 -24.17 -28.71 13.43
C VAL A 587 -24.00 -27.21 13.14
N ALA A 588 -23.60 -26.84 11.92
CA ALA A 588 -23.46 -25.45 11.49
C ALA A 588 -24.82 -24.84 11.10
N ASP A 589 -25.09 -23.62 11.59
CA ASP A 589 -26.33 -22.90 11.29
C ASP A 589 -26.38 -22.51 9.79
N PRO A 590 -27.49 -22.76 9.06
CA PRO A 590 -27.67 -22.30 7.69
C PRO A 590 -27.70 -20.77 7.50
N ASP A 591 -28.16 -20.01 8.50
CA ASP A 591 -28.61 -18.61 8.36
C ASP A 591 -27.63 -17.57 8.97
N GLU A 592 -26.52 -18.03 9.58
CA GLU A 592 -25.60 -17.24 10.43
C GLU A 592 -24.85 -16.07 9.74
N GLY A 593 -24.87 -16.00 8.40
CA GLY A 593 -24.02 -15.08 7.61
C GLY A 593 -24.57 -13.67 7.37
N SER A 594 -25.76 -13.32 7.85
CA SER A 594 -26.48 -12.12 7.38
C SER A 594 -26.11 -10.78 8.05
N GLY A 595 -25.35 -10.78 9.16
CA GLY A 595 -25.23 -9.60 10.04
C GLY A 595 -23.98 -8.72 9.90
N ILE A 596 -22.89 -9.19 9.26
CA ILE A 596 -21.54 -8.64 9.53
C ILE A 596 -21.14 -7.44 8.63
N THR A 597 -21.77 -7.26 7.46
CA THR A 597 -21.47 -6.16 6.52
C THR A 597 -22.60 -5.11 6.46
N PRO A 598 -22.47 -3.92 7.10
CA PRO A 598 -23.57 -2.94 7.28
C PRO A 598 -24.22 -2.32 6.02
N ASP A 599 -23.71 -2.62 4.83
CA ASP A 599 -24.22 -2.14 3.55
C ASP A 599 -24.37 -3.24 2.47
N ALA A 600 -24.06 -4.51 2.77
CA ALA A 600 -24.11 -5.58 1.76
C ALA A 600 -25.49 -5.70 1.10
N ASP A 601 -26.57 -5.63 1.88
CA ASP A 601 -27.95 -5.74 1.38
C ASP A 601 -28.40 -4.63 0.44
N LYS A 602 -27.68 -3.51 0.38
CA LYS A 602 -27.97 -2.37 -0.49
C LYS A 602 -27.23 -2.43 -1.82
N LEU A 603 -26.26 -3.33 -1.96
CA LEU A 603 -25.49 -3.51 -3.19
C LEU A 603 -26.19 -4.49 -4.15
N ASP A 604 -26.06 -4.24 -5.45
CA ASP A 604 -26.43 -5.19 -6.50
C ASP A 604 -25.71 -6.53 -6.25
N PRO A 605 -26.40 -7.68 -6.25
CA PRO A 605 -25.77 -9.01 -6.07
C PRO A 605 -24.54 -9.24 -6.94
N ARG A 606 -24.54 -8.71 -8.17
CA ARG A 606 -23.44 -8.81 -9.14
C ARG A 606 -22.18 -8.03 -8.73
N MET A 607 -22.28 -7.22 -7.67
CA MET A 607 -21.25 -6.30 -7.18
C MET A 607 -20.84 -6.56 -5.71
N ARG A 608 -21.37 -7.61 -5.06
CA ARG A 608 -21.02 -7.97 -3.67
C ARG A 608 -19.77 -8.84 -3.60
N ASP A 609 -18.96 -8.64 -2.57
CA ASP A 609 -17.98 -9.62 -2.11
C ASP A 609 -18.69 -10.61 -1.17
N TYR A 610 -18.75 -11.86 -1.57
CA TYR A 610 -19.39 -12.94 -0.81
C TYR A 610 -18.38 -13.79 -0.03
N LEU A 611 -17.07 -13.66 -0.31
CA LEU A 611 -16.07 -14.46 0.38
C LEU A 611 -15.85 -13.94 1.81
N ASP A 612 -15.91 -12.63 2.02
CA ASP A 612 -15.88 -12.02 3.36
C ASP A 612 -17.00 -12.54 4.27
N VAL A 613 -18.21 -12.74 3.74
CA VAL A 613 -19.31 -13.39 4.48
C VAL A 613 -18.98 -14.86 4.77
N ALA A 614 -18.43 -15.57 3.79
CA ALA A 614 -18.19 -17.01 3.89
C ALA A 614 -17.09 -17.39 4.88
N ILE A 615 -15.97 -16.65 4.92
CA ILE A 615 -14.86 -16.93 5.85
C ILE A 615 -15.21 -16.62 7.31
N ASN A 616 -16.27 -15.81 7.53
CA ASN A 616 -16.70 -15.39 8.86
C ASN A 616 -17.84 -16.24 9.46
N CYS A 617 -18.51 -17.12 8.69
CA CYS A 617 -19.58 -18.00 9.18
C CYS A 617 -19.17 -19.47 9.37
N SER A 618 -19.82 -20.18 10.30
CA SER A 618 -19.46 -21.56 10.69
C SER A 618 -19.55 -22.55 9.52
N ARG A 619 -20.62 -22.45 8.73
CA ARG A 619 -20.85 -23.31 7.55
C ARG A 619 -19.78 -23.12 6.46
N GLY A 620 -19.28 -21.89 6.29
CA GLY A 620 -18.21 -21.61 5.33
C GLY A 620 -16.86 -22.15 5.79
N LYS A 621 -16.51 -21.98 7.07
CA LYS A 621 -15.29 -22.53 7.69
C LYS A 621 -15.25 -24.06 7.62
N ALA A 622 -16.36 -24.73 7.95
CA ALA A 622 -16.48 -26.19 7.83
C ALA A 622 -16.28 -26.68 6.39
N PHE A 623 -16.84 -25.97 5.40
CA PHE A 623 -16.65 -26.32 3.99
C PHE A 623 -15.23 -26.05 3.47
N GLN A 624 -14.59 -24.98 3.97
CA GLN A 624 -13.19 -24.68 3.67
C GLN A 624 -12.25 -25.79 4.19
N ALA A 625 -12.49 -26.28 5.41
CA ALA A 625 -11.79 -27.43 5.96
C ALA A 625 -11.97 -28.70 5.09
N ALA A 626 -13.17 -28.94 4.57
CA ALA A 626 -13.45 -30.06 3.67
C ALA A 626 -12.71 -29.97 2.32
N ILE A 627 -12.56 -28.77 1.75
CA ILE A 627 -11.78 -28.55 0.52
C ILE A 627 -10.27 -28.75 0.79
N GLU A 628 -9.74 -28.27 1.92
CA GLU A 628 -8.34 -28.49 2.28
C GLU A 628 -8.05 -29.98 2.59
N TYR A 629 -9.00 -30.71 3.17
CA TYR A 629 -8.94 -32.17 3.28
C TYR A 629 -8.85 -32.85 1.91
N ALA A 630 -9.65 -32.43 0.92
CA ALA A 630 -9.56 -32.96 -0.44
C ALA A 630 -8.17 -32.72 -1.06
N ARG A 631 -7.58 -31.53 -0.83
CA ARG A 631 -6.19 -31.24 -1.24
C ARG A 631 -5.18 -32.16 -0.54
N TRP A 632 -5.35 -32.39 0.75
CA TRP A 632 -4.46 -33.22 1.56
C TRP A 632 -4.48 -34.70 1.15
N VAL A 633 -5.65 -35.26 0.85
CA VAL A 633 -5.76 -36.61 0.27
C VAL A 633 -5.16 -36.64 -1.15
N ALA A 634 -5.46 -35.65 -1.99
CA ALA A 634 -4.91 -35.57 -3.34
C ALA A 634 -3.38 -35.51 -3.37
N LEU A 635 -2.75 -34.74 -2.46
CA LEU A 635 -1.28 -34.67 -2.34
C LEU A 635 -0.65 -36.03 -1.98
N HIS A 636 -1.32 -36.84 -1.17
CA HIS A 636 -0.86 -38.20 -0.88
C HIS A 636 -0.96 -39.12 -2.11
N LEU A 637 -2.05 -39.02 -2.89
CA LEU A 637 -2.23 -39.81 -4.11
C LEU A 637 -1.17 -39.53 -5.18
N VAL A 638 -0.61 -38.32 -5.21
CA VAL A 638 0.47 -37.93 -6.15
C VAL A 638 1.88 -37.97 -5.53
N ALA A 639 2.03 -38.31 -4.24
CA ALA A 639 3.31 -38.17 -3.52
C ALA A 639 4.47 -38.94 -4.17
N ASP A 640 4.20 -40.18 -4.59
CA ASP A 640 5.17 -41.10 -5.21
C ASP A 640 5.14 -41.12 -6.75
N LEU A 641 4.38 -40.22 -7.38
CA LEU A 641 4.27 -40.15 -8.84
C LEU A 641 5.33 -39.23 -9.47
N GLU A 642 5.74 -39.57 -10.68
CA GLU A 642 6.59 -38.70 -11.53
C GLU A 642 5.81 -37.48 -12.04
N ASP A 643 4.51 -37.67 -12.33
CA ASP A 643 3.57 -36.60 -12.68
C ASP A 643 2.72 -36.24 -11.46
N LYS A 644 2.89 -35.02 -10.96
CA LYS A 644 2.18 -34.48 -9.78
C LYS A 644 1.10 -33.46 -10.13
N ASP A 645 0.95 -33.15 -11.42
CA ASP A 645 -0.06 -32.23 -11.92
C ASP A 645 -1.40 -32.96 -12.21
N ASN A 646 -1.45 -34.29 -12.02
CA ASN A 646 -2.59 -35.16 -12.32
C ASN A 646 -2.88 -36.12 -11.17
N VAL A 647 -4.03 -35.97 -10.50
CA VAL A 647 -4.45 -36.80 -9.37
C VAL A 647 -5.10 -38.10 -9.86
N PRO A 648 -4.57 -39.30 -9.54
CA PRO A 648 -5.14 -40.56 -10.02
C PRO A 648 -6.59 -40.77 -9.59
N GLY A 649 -7.49 -40.88 -10.57
CA GLY A 649 -8.93 -41.06 -10.31
C GLY A 649 -9.65 -39.79 -9.83
N GLY A 650 -8.99 -38.63 -9.79
CA GLY A 650 -9.57 -37.35 -9.43
C GLY A 650 -10.40 -37.42 -8.14
N LEU A 651 -11.64 -36.94 -8.21
CA LEU A 651 -12.57 -36.95 -7.08
C LEU A 651 -13.19 -38.33 -6.80
N ASP A 652 -13.15 -39.30 -7.72
CA ASP A 652 -13.60 -40.68 -7.43
C ASP A 652 -12.68 -41.37 -6.40
N SER A 653 -11.39 -40.99 -6.36
CA SER A 653 -10.44 -41.41 -5.32
C SER A 653 -10.68 -40.74 -3.96
N ILE A 654 -11.54 -39.72 -3.92
CA ILE A 654 -11.95 -38.93 -2.74
C ILE A 654 -13.48 -38.86 -2.67
N ALA A 655 -14.13 -40.02 -2.84
CA ALA A 655 -15.58 -40.18 -3.01
C ALA A 655 -16.42 -39.47 -1.93
N GLU A 656 -15.90 -39.34 -0.71
CA GLU A 656 -16.52 -38.63 0.41
C GLU A 656 -16.57 -37.11 0.17
N ALA A 657 -15.46 -36.50 -0.27
CA ALA A 657 -15.42 -35.09 -0.64
C ALA A 657 -16.20 -34.82 -1.92
N LYS A 658 -16.19 -35.76 -2.88
CA LYS A 658 -17.03 -35.72 -4.08
C LYS A 658 -18.51 -35.67 -3.72
N ALA A 659 -18.98 -36.56 -2.86
CA ALA A 659 -20.37 -36.61 -2.42
C ALA A 659 -20.80 -35.32 -1.70
N LEU A 660 -19.92 -34.73 -0.89
CA LEU A 660 -20.18 -33.42 -0.26
C LEU A 660 -20.30 -32.28 -1.27
N LEU A 661 -19.38 -32.20 -2.24
CA LEU A 661 -19.40 -31.19 -3.30
C LEU A 661 -20.67 -31.33 -4.16
N GLU A 662 -20.97 -32.55 -4.64
CA GLU A 662 -22.17 -32.86 -5.41
C GLU A 662 -23.45 -32.58 -4.62
N ASP A 663 -23.46 -32.76 -3.30
CA ASP A 663 -24.62 -32.44 -2.48
C ASP A 663 -24.80 -30.94 -2.24
N ALA A 664 -23.70 -30.19 -2.12
CA ALA A 664 -23.71 -28.74 -1.91
C ALA A 664 -24.16 -27.92 -3.14
N ILE A 665 -23.92 -28.43 -4.35
CA ILE A 665 -24.29 -27.76 -5.61
C ILE A 665 -25.73 -28.04 -6.06
N LYS A 666 -26.45 -28.98 -5.41
CA LYS A 666 -27.88 -29.23 -5.67
C LYS A 666 -28.71 -28.01 -5.27
N PRO A 667 -29.69 -27.57 -6.10
CA PRO A 667 -30.48 -26.36 -5.83
C PRO A 667 -31.06 -26.27 -4.41
N ASP A 668 -31.61 -27.37 -3.87
CA ASP A 668 -32.24 -27.40 -2.54
C ASP A 668 -31.24 -27.27 -1.37
N ASN A 669 -29.93 -27.41 -1.63
CA ASN A 669 -28.86 -27.46 -0.62
C ASN A 669 -27.84 -26.31 -0.71
N ARG A 670 -27.87 -25.53 -1.81
CA ARG A 670 -26.94 -24.40 -2.03
C ARG A 670 -27.03 -23.38 -0.90
N SER A 671 -25.90 -22.78 -0.58
CA SER A 671 -25.83 -21.66 0.35
C SER A 671 -24.75 -20.67 -0.10
N VAL A 672 -25.00 -19.38 0.08
CA VAL A 672 -24.13 -18.29 -0.39
C VAL A 672 -22.67 -18.49 0.06
N ALA A 673 -22.47 -18.81 1.35
CA ALA A 673 -21.15 -19.05 1.91
C ALA A 673 -20.41 -20.22 1.24
N VAL A 674 -21.06 -21.39 1.13
CA VAL A 674 -20.45 -22.58 0.51
C VAL A 674 -20.11 -22.34 -0.96
N MET A 675 -21.01 -21.68 -1.71
CA MET A 675 -20.75 -21.36 -3.12
C MET A 675 -19.57 -20.40 -3.28
N ALA A 676 -19.44 -19.38 -2.43
CA ALA A 676 -18.28 -18.49 -2.42
C ALA A 676 -16.97 -19.23 -2.09
N ILE A 677 -16.98 -20.15 -1.12
CA ILE A 677 -15.82 -21.01 -0.83
C ILE A 677 -15.44 -21.85 -2.06
N ILE A 678 -16.39 -22.55 -2.69
CA ILE A 678 -16.16 -23.32 -3.93
C ILE A 678 -15.54 -22.43 -5.02
N GLY A 679 -16.13 -21.25 -5.27
CA GLY A 679 -15.65 -20.26 -6.25
C GLY A 679 -14.21 -19.80 -6.01
N SER A 680 -13.86 -19.49 -4.76
CA SER A 680 -12.50 -19.09 -4.38
C SER A 680 -11.45 -20.20 -4.56
N ARG A 681 -11.87 -21.48 -4.67
CA ARG A 681 -10.99 -22.66 -4.71
C ARG A 681 -11.04 -23.43 -6.03
N ILE A 682 -11.57 -22.83 -7.11
CA ILE A 682 -11.64 -23.42 -8.46
C ILE A 682 -10.28 -23.87 -8.98
N ASN A 683 -9.20 -23.16 -8.65
CA ASN A 683 -7.84 -23.54 -9.01
C ASN A 683 -7.41 -24.88 -8.42
N LEU A 684 -7.89 -25.19 -7.21
CA LEU A 684 -7.62 -26.44 -6.50
C LEU A 684 -8.51 -27.56 -7.04
N LEU A 685 -9.81 -27.31 -7.20
CA LEU A 685 -10.75 -28.29 -7.76
C LEU A 685 -10.36 -28.70 -9.19
N SER A 686 -9.88 -27.77 -10.01
CA SER A 686 -9.34 -28.06 -11.35
C SER A 686 -8.09 -28.96 -11.30
N TRP A 687 -7.19 -28.78 -10.33
CA TRP A 687 -6.01 -29.65 -10.19
C TRP A 687 -6.37 -31.05 -9.69
N ILE A 688 -7.37 -31.17 -8.80
CA ILE A 688 -7.85 -32.49 -8.35
C ILE A 688 -8.60 -33.19 -9.47
N ASP A 689 -9.62 -32.56 -10.05
CA ASP A 689 -10.49 -33.17 -11.05
C ASP A 689 -11.07 -32.12 -12.01
N THR A 690 -10.31 -31.85 -13.08
CA THR A 690 -10.75 -31.01 -14.20
C THR A 690 -12.01 -31.56 -14.90
N HIS A 691 -12.25 -32.89 -14.90
CA HIS A 691 -13.42 -33.46 -15.56
C HIS A 691 -14.70 -33.20 -14.77
N TRP A 692 -14.67 -33.46 -13.46
CA TRP A 692 -15.76 -33.15 -12.54
C TRP A 692 -16.09 -31.65 -12.54
N LEU A 693 -15.08 -30.78 -12.50
CA LEU A 693 -15.30 -29.33 -12.57
C LEU A 693 -16.02 -28.92 -13.87
N ASN A 694 -15.67 -29.53 -15.01
CA ASN A 694 -16.33 -29.28 -16.29
C ASN A 694 -17.78 -29.81 -16.32
N GLU A 695 -18.05 -30.97 -15.71
CA GLU A 695 -19.39 -31.56 -15.62
C GLU A 695 -20.33 -30.69 -14.78
N HIS A 696 -19.84 -30.16 -13.65
CA HIS A 696 -20.63 -29.41 -12.67
C HIS A 696 -20.53 -27.89 -12.78
N ALA A 697 -19.81 -27.33 -13.75
CA ALA A 697 -19.63 -25.87 -13.92
C ALA A 697 -20.96 -25.09 -13.95
N ASN A 698 -21.96 -25.62 -14.68
CA ASN A 698 -23.31 -25.02 -14.78
C ASN A 698 -24.12 -25.10 -13.47
N GLU A 699 -23.77 -26.02 -12.56
CA GLU A 699 -24.41 -26.14 -11.26
C GLU A 699 -23.71 -25.28 -10.18
N ILE A 700 -22.40 -25.08 -10.32
CA ILE A 700 -21.61 -24.21 -9.45
C ILE A 700 -21.91 -22.72 -9.71
N PHE A 701 -22.00 -22.34 -10.99
CA PHE A 701 -22.10 -20.95 -11.44
C PHE A 701 -23.45 -20.63 -12.09
N ASP A 702 -24.54 -21.08 -11.48
CA ASP A 702 -25.92 -20.86 -11.93
C ASP A 702 -26.36 -19.39 -11.73
N MET A 703 -25.68 -18.45 -12.39
CA MET A 703 -25.90 -17.00 -12.30
C MET A 703 -27.27 -16.57 -12.81
N ALA A 704 -27.87 -17.37 -13.71
CA ALA A 704 -29.25 -17.23 -14.16
C ALA A 704 -30.28 -17.50 -13.04
N GLY A 705 -29.85 -17.99 -11.87
CA GLY A 705 -30.64 -17.99 -10.64
C GLY A 705 -31.31 -16.65 -10.36
N LEU A 706 -30.54 -15.56 -10.46
CA LEU A 706 -30.97 -14.19 -10.18
C LEU A 706 -32.15 -13.73 -11.07
N ASP A 707 -32.18 -14.20 -12.33
CA ASP A 707 -33.28 -13.92 -13.28
C ASP A 707 -34.56 -14.72 -12.96
N ARG A 708 -34.41 -15.91 -12.35
CA ARG A 708 -35.54 -16.76 -11.93
C ARG A 708 -36.15 -16.25 -10.62
N GLN A 709 -35.28 -15.90 -9.66
CA GLN A 709 -35.62 -15.46 -8.31
C GLN A 709 -34.57 -14.45 -7.82
N PRO A 710 -34.93 -13.20 -7.46
CA PRO A 710 -33.99 -12.18 -6.99
C PRO A 710 -33.15 -12.58 -5.76
N GLU A 711 -33.65 -13.52 -4.96
CA GLU A 711 -32.98 -14.12 -3.80
C GLU A 711 -31.95 -15.22 -4.15
N ASP A 712 -31.98 -15.80 -5.35
CA ASP A 712 -31.02 -16.85 -5.79
C ASP A 712 -29.71 -16.22 -6.28
N VAL A 713 -28.94 -15.68 -5.33
CA VAL A 713 -27.61 -15.10 -5.54
C VAL A 713 -26.49 -16.15 -5.48
N THR A 714 -26.82 -17.43 -5.40
CA THR A 714 -25.86 -18.51 -5.07
C THR A 714 -24.80 -18.72 -6.15
N GLY A 715 -25.19 -18.68 -7.43
CA GLY A 715 -24.24 -18.71 -8.56
C GLY A 715 -23.35 -17.47 -8.64
N TRP A 716 -23.86 -16.29 -8.24
CA TRP A 716 -23.08 -15.05 -8.14
C TRP A 716 -22.08 -15.06 -6.99
N ALA A 717 -22.39 -15.76 -5.90
CA ALA A 717 -21.46 -15.96 -4.79
C ALA A 717 -20.23 -16.76 -5.21
N ALA A 718 -20.42 -17.86 -5.96
CA ALA A 718 -19.31 -18.60 -6.56
C ALA A 718 -18.56 -17.76 -7.60
N TRP A 719 -19.28 -17.08 -8.49
CA TRP A 719 -18.67 -16.33 -9.58
C TRP A 719 -17.80 -15.16 -9.11
N ASN A 720 -18.31 -14.33 -8.19
CA ASN A 720 -17.56 -13.18 -7.68
C ASN A 720 -16.33 -13.63 -6.89
N ALA A 721 -16.46 -14.66 -6.05
CA ALA A 721 -15.31 -15.23 -5.33
C ALA A 721 -14.26 -15.82 -6.28
N PHE A 722 -14.67 -16.42 -7.40
CA PHE A 722 -13.75 -16.89 -8.45
C PHE A 722 -12.99 -15.73 -9.11
N ILE A 723 -13.68 -14.69 -9.61
CA ILE A 723 -13.00 -13.61 -10.35
C ILE A 723 -12.21 -12.65 -9.45
N ASP A 724 -12.57 -12.50 -8.18
CA ASP A 724 -11.83 -11.62 -7.25
C ASP A 724 -10.54 -12.30 -6.72
N TRP A 725 -10.55 -13.63 -6.51
CA TRP A 725 -9.48 -14.34 -5.81
C TRP A 725 -8.69 -15.35 -6.66
N VAL A 726 -9.23 -15.85 -7.76
CA VAL A 726 -8.55 -16.81 -8.64
C VAL A 726 -7.99 -16.10 -9.88
N ARG A 727 -6.67 -16.02 -9.99
CA ARG A 727 -6.00 -15.41 -11.15
C ARG A 727 -6.45 -16.08 -12.46
N PRO A 728 -6.67 -15.31 -13.55
CA PRO A 728 -7.13 -15.87 -14.82
C PRO A 728 -6.09 -16.84 -15.39
N ARG A 729 -6.57 -17.88 -16.09
CA ARG A 729 -5.76 -18.81 -16.89
C ARG A 729 -6.57 -19.27 -18.11
N GLY A 730 -5.89 -19.58 -19.21
CA GLY A 730 -6.55 -20.09 -20.42
C GLY A 730 -7.37 -21.36 -20.17
N ALA A 731 -6.80 -22.32 -19.43
CA ALA A 731 -7.50 -23.55 -19.05
C ALA A 731 -8.82 -23.30 -18.28
N TYR A 732 -8.91 -22.25 -17.46
CA TYR A 732 -10.17 -21.92 -16.76
C TYR A 732 -11.22 -21.34 -17.71
N TYR A 733 -10.82 -20.69 -18.80
CA TYR A 733 -11.76 -20.26 -19.85
C TYR A 733 -12.20 -21.43 -20.74
N GLU A 734 -11.32 -22.39 -21.03
CA GLU A 734 -11.66 -23.63 -21.75
C GLU A 734 -12.72 -24.45 -21.00
N LEU A 735 -12.70 -24.42 -19.66
CA LEU A 735 -13.67 -25.10 -18.80
C LEU A 735 -14.93 -24.27 -18.53
N LEU A 736 -14.79 -22.97 -18.26
CA LEU A 736 -15.86 -22.10 -17.74
C LEU A 736 -16.38 -21.10 -18.78
N GLY A 737 -16.23 -21.41 -20.08
CA GLY A 737 -16.58 -20.51 -21.18
C GLY A 737 -18.03 -20.02 -21.11
N GLU A 738 -18.99 -20.93 -20.90
CA GLU A 738 -20.43 -20.61 -20.79
C GLU A 738 -20.72 -19.67 -19.61
N GLN A 739 -19.98 -19.79 -18.50
CA GLN A 739 -20.14 -18.96 -17.31
C GLN A 739 -19.54 -17.57 -17.55
N TYR A 740 -18.38 -17.49 -18.20
CA TYR A 740 -17.78 -16.24 -18.67
C TYR A 740 -18.72 -15.49 -19.63
N GLU A 741 -19.40 -16.20 -20.54
CA GLU A 741 -20.44 -15.65 -21.42
C GLU A 741 -21.64 -15.11 -20.64
N CYS A 742 -22.20 -15.93 -19.74
CA CYS A 742 -23.31 -15.56 -18.87
C CYS A 742 -23.01 -14.31 -18.03
N ALA A 743 -21.83 -14.24 -17.40
CA ALA A 743 -21.40 -13.09 -16.61
C ALA A 743 -21.30 -11.80 -17.43
N VAL A 744 -20.86 -11.89 -18.69
CA VAL A 744 -20.78 -10.76 -19.62
C VAL A 744 -22.17 -10.26 -20.05
N GLU A 745 -23.11 -11.18 -20.27
CA GLU A 745 -24.51 -10.84 -20.58
C GLU A 745 -25.19 -10.12 -19.42
N HIS A 746 -24.90 -10.52 -18.18
CA HIS A 746 -25.42 -9.89 -16.96
C HIS A 746 -24.73 -8.56 -16.59
N THR A 747 -23.75 -8.06 -17.36
CA THR A 747 -23.19 -6.71 -17.16
C THR A 747 -24.15 -5.59 -17.55
N VAL A 748 -25.22 -5.91 -18.30
CA VAL A 748 -26.23 -4.94 -18.73
C VAL A 748 -27.02 -4.42 -17.52
N GLY A 749 -27.16 -3.10 -17.43
CA GLY A 749 -28.00 -2.43 -16.43
C GLY A 749 -27.49 -2.53 -14.99
N VAL A 750 -26.22 -2.88 -14.75
CA VAL A 750 -25.60 -2.80 -13.41
C VAL A 750 -25.37 -1.33 -13.04
N GLU A 751 -25.91 -0.89 -11.90
CA GLU A 751 -25.56 0.42 -11.33
C GLU A 751 -24.20 0.35 -10.64
N LEU A 752 -23.31 1.31 -10.94
CA LEU A 752 -21.96 1.34 -10.38
C LEU A 752 -21.92 2.18 -9.09
N PRO A 753 -21.58 1.59 -7.92
CA PRO A 753 -21.48 2.33 -6.68
C PRO A 753 -20.31 3.34 -6.70
N GLU A 754 -20.41 4.42 -5.92
CA GLU A 754 -19.34 5.42 -5.82
C GLU A 754 -18.11 4.92 -5.05
N LYS A 755 -18.31 4.03 -4.07
CA LYS A 755 -17.26 3.45 -3.22
C LYS A 755 -17.61 2.02 -2.84
N VAL A 756 -16.69 1.10 -3.08
CA VAL A 756 -16.72 -0.31 -2.68
C VAL A 756 -15.30 -0.79 -2.42
N TYR A 757 -15.14 -1.85 -1.61
CA TYR A 757 -13.85 -2.44 -1.28
C TYR A 757 -13.30 -3.31 -2.42
N SER A 758 -14.12 -4.27 -2.91
CA SER A 758 -13.89 -4.96 -4.19
C SER A 758 -14.81 -4.42 -5.29
N HIS A 759 -14.47 -4.70 -6.56
CA HIS A 759 -15.28 -4.30 -7.71
C HIS A 759 -15.32 -5.43 -8.76
N PRO A 760 -16.17 -6.47 -8.59
CA PRO A 760 -16.16 -7.68 -9.41
C PRO A 760 -16.19 -7.44 -10.93
N LEU A 761 -16.97 -6.47 -11.42
CA LEU A 761 -16.97 -6.10 -12.85
C LEU A 761 -15.62 -5.59 -13.39
N GLN A 762 -14.76 -5.01 -12.55
CA GLN A 762 -13.40 -4.64 -12.94
C GLN A 762 -12.49 -5.88 -12.99
N ARG A 763 -12.67 -6.85 -12.09
CA ARG A 763 -11.92 -8.12 -12.12
C ARG A 763 -12.30 -8.98 -13.32
N LEU A 764 -13.60 -9.06 -13.66
CA LEU A 764 -14.06 -9.65 -14.92
C LEU A 764 -13.38 -8.98 -16.13
N ALA A 765 -13.32 -7.64 -16.15
CA ALA A 765 -12.64 -6.90 -17.21
C ALA A 765 -11.16 -7.28 -17.31
N GLU A 766 -10.42 -7.30 -16.20
CA GLU A 766 -9.01 -7.73 -16.14
C GLU A 766 -8.82 -9.17 -16.64
N HIS A 767 -9.70 -10.11 -16.26
CA HIS A 767 -9.68 -11.48 -16.74
C HIS A 767 -9.78 -11.54 -18.27
N LEU A 768 -10.77 -10.87 -18.86
CA LEU A 768 -10.96 -10.82 -20.32
C LEU A 768 -9.77 -10.17 -21.03
N MET A 769 -9.18 -9.12 -20.45
CA MET A 769 -7.97 -8.49 -20.99
C MET A 769 -6.75 -9.42 -20.94
N CYS A 770 -6.57 -10.18 -19.85
CA CYS A 770 -5.49 -11.17 -19.73
C CYS A 770 -5.65 -12.32 -20.74
N LEU A 771 -6.86 -12.91 -20.83
CA LEU A 771 -7.21 -13.97 -21.77
C LEU A 771 -7.03 -13.53 -23.23
N THR A 772 -7.35 -12.27 -23.56
CA THR A 772 -7.07 -11.66 -24.88
C THR A 772 -5.56 -11.54 -25.13
N GLY A 773 -4.80 -11.06 -24.14
CA GLY A 773 -3.33 -10.96 -24.24
C GLY A 773 -2.63 -12.30 -24.46
N TRP A 774 -3.14 -13.37 -23.84
CA TRP A 774 -2.65 -14.74 -24.04
C TRP A 774 -3.14 -15.41 -25.33
N GLY A 775 -4.15 -14.85 -26.00
CA GLY A 775 -4.69 -15.39 -27.26
C GLY A 775 -5.71 -16.50 -27.09
N VAL A 776 -6.32 -16.57 -25.91
CA VAL A 776 -7.47 -17.43 -25.62
C VAL A 776 -8.75 -16.80 -26.18
N LEU A 777 -8.85 -15.47 -26.09
CA LEU A 777 -9.90 -14.67 -26.73
C LEU A 777 -9.33 -13.97 -27.97
N ASP A 778 -10.00 -14.13 -29.11
CA ASP A 778 -9.70 -13.39 -30.34
C ASP A 778 -10.68 -12.20 -30.49
N PRO A 779 -10.21 -10.95 -30.42
CA PRO A 779 -11.07 -9.78 -30.53
C PRO A 779 -11.58 -9.53 -31.96
N GLU A 780 -10.96 -10.11 -33.00
CA GLU A 780 -11.41 -9.93 -34.39
C GLU A 780 -12.61 -10.81 -34.76
N THR A 781 -12.92 -11.82 -33.94
CA THR A 781 -14.12 -12.66 -34.12
C THR A 781 -15.35 -11.94 -33.57
N ASP A 782 -16.30 -11.56 -34.43
CA ASP A 782 -17.43 -10.67 -34.11
C ASP A 782 -18.30 -11.11 -32.91
N ASP A 783 -18.57 -12.41 -32.77
CA ASP A 783 -19.37 -12.96 -31.65
C ASP A 783 -18.51 -13.40 -30.44
N SER A 784 -17.21 -13.08 -30.44
CA SER A 784 -16.31 -13.42 -29.32
C SER A 784 -16.75 -12.77 -28.02
N LEU A 785 -16.37 -13.38 -26.90
CA LEU A 785 -16.75 -12.87 -25.60
C LEU A 785 -16.26 -11.44 -25.34
N VAL A 786 -15.04 -11.12 -25.76
CA VAL A 786 -14.49 -9.77 -25.60
C VAL A 786 -15.24 -8.74 -26.48
N ARG A 787 -15.74 -9.14 -27.66
CA ARG A 787 -16.66 -8.31 -28.46
C ARG A 787 -17.98 -8.06 -27.75
N ARG A 788 -18.65 -9.13 -27.28
CA ARG A 788 -19.89 -9.02 -26.49
C ARG A 788 -19.72 -8.11 -25.27
N PHE A 789 -18.64 -8.27 -24.51
CA PHE A 789 -18.33 -7.43 -23.35
C PHE A 789 -18.21 -5.94 -23.71
N LEU A 790 -17.54 -5.60 -24.81
CA LEU A 790 -17.45 -4.21 -25.27
C LEU A 790 -18.80 -3.65 -25.76
N GLN A 791 -19.70 -4.50 -26.27
CA GLN A 791 -21.05 -4.11 -26.67
C GLN A 791 -21.99 -3.88 -25.47
N THR A 792 -21.96 -4.75 -24.46
CA THR A 792 -22.97 -4.80 -23.39
C THR A 792 -22.62 -4.01 -22.13
N THR A 793 -21.33 -3.91 -21.77
CA THR A 793 -20.94 -3.40 -20.45
C THR A 793 -20.96 -1.86 -20.36
N HIS A 794 -21.04 -1.36 -19.13
CA HIS A 794 -21.10 0.08 -18.85
C HIS A 794 -19.82 0.81 -19.35
N PRO A 795 -19.92 1.99 -20.00
CA PRO A 795 -18.78 2.73 -20.58
C PRO A 795 -17.59 2.93 -19.63
N LYS A 796 -17.84 3.20 -18.34
CA LYS A 796 -16.78 3.34 -17.31
C LYS A 796 -15.95 2.06 -17.13
N ILE A 797 -16.57 0.88 -17.27
CA ILE A 797 -15.90 -0.42 -17.14
C ILE A 797 -15.09 -0.74 -18.41
N ARG A 798 -15.59 -0.42 -19.61
CA ARG A 798 -14.80 -0.52 -20.84
C ARG A 798 -13.53 0.31 -20.76
N ARG A 799 -13.66 1.58 -20.37
CA ARG A 799 -12.52 2.49 -20.27
C ARG A 799 -11.52 2.04 -19.20
N PHE A 800 -11.99 1.49 -18.09
CA PHE A 800 -11.13 0.79 -17.13
C PHE A 800 -10.39 -0.39 -17.79
N ALA A 801 -11.10 -1.30 -18.46
CA ALA A 801 -10.54 -2.48 -19.11
C ALA A 801 -9.42 -2.13 -20.10
N LEU A 802 -9.69 -1.18 -21.01
CA LEU A 802 -8.68 -0.73 -21.97
C LEU A 802 -7.55 0.03 -21.25
N SER A 803 -7.84 0.88 -20.26
CA SER A 803 -6.80 1.57 -19.49
C SER A 803 -5.87 0.60 -18.73
N PHE A 804 -6.41 -0.52 -18.22
CA PHE A 804 -5.68 -1.56 -17.51
C PHE A 804 -4.59 -2.21 -18.38
N VAL A 805 -4.86 -2.50 -19.67
CA VAL A 805 -3.86 -3.12 -20.57
C VAL A 805 -2.53 -2.34 -20.58
N GLY A 806 -2.59 -1.01 -20.75
CA GLY A 806 -1.39 -0.16 -20.74
C GLY A 806 -0.77 0.07 -19.35
N GLN A 807 -1.46 -0.26 -18.27
CA GLN A 807 -0.91 -0.27 -16.92
C GLN A 807 -0.22 -1.60 -16.62
N TRP A 808 -0.87 -2.71 -16.94
CA TRP A 808 -0.39 -4.08 -16.73
C TRP A 808 0.91 -4.37 -17.49
N LEU A 809 1.06 -3.83 -18.70
CA LEU A 809 2.29 -3.95 -19.48
C LEU A 809 3.43 -3.02 -19.00
N ARG A 810 3.20 -2.10 -18.06
CA ARG A 810 4.21 -1.11 -17.66
C ARG A 810 5.31 -1.73 -16.80
N GLY A 811 6.56 -1.57 -17.23
CA GLY A 811 7.72 -2.06 -16.49
C GLY A 811 8.03 -3.55 -16.71
N ALA A 812 7.26 -4.25 -17.54
CA ALA A 812 7.54 -5.63 -17.91
C ALA A 812 8.81 -5.71 -18.80
N GLU A 813 9.85 -6.42 -18.39
CA GLU A 813 11.05 -6.57 -19.23
C GLU A 813 10.84 -7.46 -20.46
N LYS A 814 9.92 -8.42 -20.36
CA LYS A 814 9.61 -9.42 -21.40
C LYS A 814 8.11 -9.71 -21.42
N LEU A 815 7.57 -9.87 -22.62
CA LEU A 815 6.16 -10.21 -22.87
C LEU A 815 6.07 -11.53 -23.67
N PRO A 816 5.00 -12.32 -23.51
CA PRO A 816 4.72 -13.48 -24.36
C PRO A 816 4.57 -13.13 -25.85
N ASP A 817 4.98 -14.06 -26.72
CA ASP A 817 4.91 -13.87 -28.17
C ASP A 817 3.49 -13.60 -28.68
N GLY A 818 3.36 -12.64 -29.59
CA GLY A 818 2.09 -12.19 -30.17
C GLY A 818 1.16 -11.44 -29.23
N MET A 819 1.49 -11.25 -27.94
CA MET A 819 0.62 -10.54 -26.99
C MET A 819 0.36 -9.10 -27.42
N VAL A 820 1.42 -8.42 -27.89
CA VAL A 820 1.34 -7.05 -28.39
C VAL A 820 0.44 -6.98 -29.62
N ASP A 821 0.61 -7.89 -30.59
CA ASP A 821 -0.23 -7.94 -31.80
C ASP A 821 -1.71 -8.18 -31.48
N ARG A 822 -2.01 -9.02 -30.49
CA ARG A 822 -3.41 -9.27 -30.03
C ARG A 822 -4.03 -8.06 -29.36
N TYR A 823 -3.27 -7.31 -28.57
CA TYR A 823 -3.75 -6.05 -28.01
C TYR A 823 -3.92 -4.96 -29.08
N GLN A 824 -3.06 -4.92 -30.10
CA GLN A 824 -3.27 -4.02 -31.25
C GLN A 824 -4.60 -4.32 -31.94
N LYS A 825 -4.90 -5.60 -32.20
CA LYS A 825 -6.20 -6.02 -32.75
C LYS A 825 -7.37 -5.62 -31.86
N LEU A 826 -7.29 -5.87 -30.55
CA LEU A 826 -8.31 -5.47 -29.58
C LEU A 826 -8.62 -3.97 -29.66
N TRP A 827 -7.59 -3.13 -29.74
CA TRP A 827 -7.76 -1.69 -29.87
C TRP A 827 -8.34 -1.28 -31.23
N ASP A 828 -7.87 -1.88 -32.31
CA ASP A 828 -8.33 -1.60 -33.68
C ASP A 828 -9.81 -1.97 -33.89
N VAL A 829 -10.28 -2.96 -33.13
CA VAL A 829 -11.66 -3.43 -33.00
C VAL A 829 -12.50 -2.52 -32.08
N TYR A 830 -11.97 -2.16 -30.90
CA TYR A 830 -12.64 -1.33 -29.91
C TYR A 830 -12.88 0.11 -30.39
N TRP A 831 -11.87 0.71 -31.02
CA TRP A 831 -11.84 2.14 -31.31
C TRP A 831 -12.98 2.64 -32.21
N PRO A 832 -13.24 2.05 -33.41
CA PRO A 832 -14.25 2.56 -34.34
C PRO A 832 -15.70 2.34 -33.88
N GLU A 833 -15.96 1.35 -33.01
CA GLU A 833 -17.32 1.02 -32.55
C GLU A 833 -17.69 1.67 -31.20
N PHE A 834 -16.75 1.72 -30.25
CA PHE A 834 -17.04 2.19 -28.87
C PHE A 834 -16.06 3.26 -28.40
N GLY A 835 -14.78 3.13 -28.76
CA GLY A 835 -13.70 3.97 -28.23
C GLY A 835 -13.87 5.45 -28.54
N GLU A 836 -14.47 5.78 -29.70
CA GLU A 836 -14.82 7.15 -30.06
C GLU A 836 -15.82 7.82 -29.11
N GLU A 837 -16.83 7.11 -28.61
CA GLU A 837 -17.82 7.68 -27.67
C GLU A 837 -17.31 7.64 -26.24
N ASP A 838 -16.66 6.53 -25.87
CA ASP A 838 -15.99 6.37 -24.58
C ASP A 838 -14.95 7.49 -24.34
N ALA A 839 -14.10 7.80 -25.33
CA ALA A 839 -13.10 8.85 -25.23
C ALA A 839 -13.72 10.26 -25.13
N LYS A 840 -14.87 10.51 -25.78
CA LYS A 840 -15.63 11.78 -25.62
C LYS A 840 -16.20 11.92 -24.21
N ALA A 841 -16.65 10.81 -23.61
CA ALA A 841 -17.22 10.77 -22.26
C ALA A 841 -16.17 10.75 -21.12
N ALA A 842 -14.91 10.40 -21.42
CA ALA A 842 -13.82 10.36 -20.44
C ALA A 842 -13.48 11.76 -19.90
N THR A 843 -13.70 11.98 -18.61
CA THR A 843 -13.46 13.29 -17.96
C THR A 843 -12.06 13.46 -17.38
N ASN A 844 -11.37 12.39 -16.96
CA ASN A 844 -9.98 12.41 -16.46
C ASN A 844 -9.25 11.05 -16.60
N GLU A 845 -9.65 10.21 -17.54
CA GLU A 845 -9.20 8.81 -17.61
C GLU A 845 -8.04 8.60 -18.60
N HIS A 846 -7.11 7.70 -18.26
CA HIS A 846 -5.83 7.53 -18.99
C HIS A 846 -5.88 6.69 -20.29
N LEU A 847 -7.06 6.16 -20.65
CA LEU A 847 -7.37 5.24 -21.76
C LEU A 847 -6.17 4.83 -22.67
N PHE A 848 -5.99 5.47 -23.83
CA PHE A 848 -4.89 5.15 -24.76
C PHE A 848 -3.53 5.69 -24.32
N GLY A 849 -3.48 6.73 -23.48
CA GLY A 849 -2.21 7.30 -23.04
C GLY A 849 -1.37 6.30 -22.23
N ASN A 850 -2.02 5.42 -21.46
CA ASN A 850 -1.35 4.28 -20.82
C ASN A 850 -0.71 3.31 -21.82
N TRP A 851 -1.34 3.07 -22.98
CA TRP A 851 -0.81 2.19 -24.04
C TRP A 851 0.44 2.78 -24.68
N VAL A 852 0.42 4.09 -24.97
CA VAL A 852 1.59 4.80 -25.46
C VAL A 852 2.71 4.74 -24.41
N TRP A 853 2.40 5.08 -23.16
CA TRP A 853 3.39 5.25 -22.08
C TRP A 853 4.07 3.93 -21.67
N CYS A 854 3.42 2.77 -21.80
CA CYS A 854 4.07 1.49 -21.50
C CYS A 854 5.27 1.18 -22.42
N GLY A 855 5.35 1.78 -23.62
CA GLY A 855 6.50 1.67 -24.52
C GLY A 855 6.67 0.36 -25.29
N HIS A 856 5.75 -0.62 -25.14
CA HIS A 856 5.86 -1.94 -25.75
C HIS A 856 5.33 -2.04 -27.20
N PHE A 857 4.44 -1.14 -27.62
CA PHE A 857 3.75 -1.25 -28.89
C PHE A 857 4.57 -0.77 -30.11
N PRO A 858 4.35 -1.32 -31.32
CA PRO A 858 5.08 -0.91 -32.53
C PRO A 858 4.82 0.56 -32.87
N ARG A 859 5.91 1.34 -32.99
CA ARG A 859 5.86 2.81 -33.13
C ARG A 859 4.97 3.31 -34.27
N GLY A 860 4.97 2.63 -35.42
CA GLY A 860 4.12 3.00 -36.56
C GLY A 860 2.63 2.92 -36.23
N TRP A 861 2.22 1.82 -35.58
CA TRP A 861 0.85 1.61 -35.11
C TRP A 861 0.48 2.58 -33.97
N VAL A 862 1.38 2.78 -33.00
CA VAL A 862 1.17 3.76 -31.90
C VAL A 862 0.92 5.16 -32.46
N LEU A 863 1.73 5.60 -33.44
CA LEU A 863 1.51 6.89 -34.09
C LEU A 863 0.18 6.92 -34.85
N GLU A 864 -0.18 5.85 -35.57
CA GLU A 864 -1.46 5.81 -36.30
C GLU A 864 -2.68 5.91 -35.37
N ARG A 865 -2.70 5.13 -34.30
CA ARG A 865 -3.81 5.12 -33.33
C ARG A 865 -3.82 6.33 -32.43
N LEU A 866 -2.67 6.90 -32.06
CA LEU A 866 -2.64 8.15 -31.29
C LEU A 866 -3.10 9.35 -32.13
N ASP A 867 -2.82 9.36 -33.43
CA ASP A 867 -3.36 10.37 -34.37
C ASP A 867 -4.89 10.29 -34.40
N GLN A 868 -5.47 9.10 -34.56
CA GLN A 868 -6.93 8.88 -34.49
C GLN A 868 -7.51 9.25 -33.11
N PHE A 869 -6.87 8.82 -32.02
CA PHE A 869 -7.29 9.12 -30.65
C PHE A 869 -7.34 10.64 -30.38
N THR A 870 -6.27 11.35 -30.74
CA THR A 870 -6.16 12.80 -30.55
C THR A 870 -7.08 13.62 -31.46
N GLU A 871 -7.69 13.02 -32.48
CA GLU A 871 -8.75 13.66 -33.26
C GLU A 871 -10.04 13.82 -32.44
N VAL A 872 -10.34 12.82 -31.61
CA VAL A 872 -11.58 12.68 -30.84
C VAL A 872 -11.42 13.20 -29.42
N LYS A 873 -10.31 12.84 -28.75
CA LYS A 873 -9.94 13.31 -27.41
C LYS A 873 -8.54 13.95 -27.47
N PRO A 874 -8.46 15.24 -27.88
CA PRO A 874 -7.20 15.99 -27.93
C PRO A 874 -6.47 16.10 -26.57
N ASP A 875 -7.20 16.10 -25.46
CA ASP A 875 -6.67 16.09 -24.09
C ASP A 875 -6.34 14.65 -23.66
N VAL A 876 -5.16 14.16 -24.06
CA VAL A 876 -4.69 12.80 -23.77
C VAL A 876 -4.10 12.74 -22.36
N ARG A 877 -4.44 11.72 -21.57
CA ARG A 877 -3.86 11.50 -20.24
C ARG A 877 -3.18 10.12 -20.14
N PRO A 878 -2.06 9.98 -19.42
CA PRO A 878 -1.21 11.04 -18.90
C PRO A 878 -0.34 11.62 -20.02
N ASP A 879 -0.48 12.92 -20.29
CA ASP A 879 0.15 13.62 -21.40
C ASP A 879 1.69 13.60 -21.31
N HIS A 880 2.26 13.80 -20.12
CA HIS A 880 3.71 13.75 -19.92
C HIS A 880 4.31 12.39 -20.33
N GLY A 881 3.63 11.29 -20.01
CA GLY A 881 4.06 9.94 -20.37
C GLY A 881 3.97 9.69 -21.88
N VAL A 882 2.86 10.12 -22.49
CA VAL A 882 2.65 10.07 -23.95
C VAL A 882 3.74 10.86 -24.70
N ILE A 883 3.95 12.13 -24.34
CA ILE A 883 4.92 12.99 -25.02
C ILE A 883 6.37 12.53 -24.76
N LYS A 884 6.68 11.97 -23.58
CA LYS A 884 7.98 11.33 -23.28
C LYS A 884 8.30 10.22 -24.27
N GLU A 885 7.34 9.34 -24.56
CA GLU A 885 7.52 8.28 -25.55
C GLU A 885 7.57 8.81 -26.99
N LEU A 886 6.72 9.79 -27.35
CA LEU A 886 6.82 10.46 -28.66
C LEU A 886 8.19 11.13 -28.87
N GLY A 887 8.78 11.69 -27.82
CA GLY A 887 10.14 12.21 -27.82
C GLY A 887 11.19 11.13 -28.13
N LYS A 888 11.05 9.91 -27.59
CA LYS A 888 11.92 8.78 -27.97
C LYS A 888 11.75 8.40 -29.44
N VAL A 889 10.52 8.39 -29.95
CA VAL A 889 10.21 8.11 -31.36
C VAL A 889 10.84 9.18 -32.28
N ALA A 890 10.79 10.46 -31.89
CA ALA A 890 11.38 11.58 -32.63
C ALA A 890 12.93 11.53 -32.74
N ARG A 891 13.63 10.92 -31.77
CA ARG A 891 15.10 10.74 -31.83
C ARG A 891 15.55 9.74 -32.90
N MET A 892 14.63 8.96 -33.48
CA MET A 892 14.93 7.96 -34.48
C MET A 892 14.71 8.55 -35.89
N LYS A 893 15.49 8.10 -36.88
CA LYS A 893 15.37 8.60 -38.26
C LYS A 893 14.09 8.07 -38.91
N LEU A 894 12.98 8.77 -38.69
CA LEU A 894 11.67 8.47 -39.24
C LEU A 894 11.58 8.78 -40.73
N GLY A 895 10.65 8.10 -41.42
CA GLY A 895 10.19 8.51 -42.75
C GLY A 895 9.39 9.82 -42.70
N LYS A 896 9.16 10.44 -43.87
CA LYS A 896 8.43 11.72 -43.96
C LYS A 896 7.01 11.61 -43.39
N ASP A 897 6.27 10.57 -43.77
CA ASP A 897 4.87 10.39 -43.37
C ASP A 897 4.72 10.19 -41.85
N HIS A 898 5.65 9.46 -41.23
CA HIS A 898 5.72 9.32 -39.77
C HIS A 898 6.04 10.65 -39.07
N THR A 899 6.89 11.47 -39.68
CA THR A 899 7.24 12.80 -39.13
C THR A 899 6.05 13.75 -39.21
N GLU A 900 5.34 13.78 -40.34
CA GLU A 900 4.11 14.57 -40.49
C GLU A 900 3.06 14.17 -39.45
N ARG A 901 2.82 12.86 -39.30
CA ARG A 901 1.86 12.33 -38.31
C ARG A 901 2.26 12.71 -36.87
N LEU A 902 3.53 12.58 -36.51
CA LEU A 902 4.06 12.94 -35.20
C LEU A 902 3.83 14.42 -34.86
N VAL A 903 4.05 15.32 -35.82
CA VAL A 903 3.78 16.75 -35.67
C VAL A 903 2.28 17.05 -35.61
N ARG A 904 1.44 16.33 -36.36
CA ARG A 904 -0.03 16.46 -36.31
C ARG A 904 -0.60 16.02 -34.96
N ILE A 905 -0.12 14.91 -34.40
CA ILE A 905 -0.45 14.46 -33.03
C ILE A 905 -0.10 15.56 -32.02
N LEU A 906 1.13 16.10 -32.08
CA LEU A 906 1.55 17.20 -31.21
C LEU A 906 0.64 18.43 -31.40
N SER A 907 0.25 18.76 -32.63
CA SER A 907 -0.70 19.84 -32.94
C SER A 907 -2.06 19.64 -32.26
N ARG A 908 -2.58 18.40 -32.28
CA ARG A 908 -3.84 18.03 -31.64
C ARG A 908 -3.74 18.12 -30.13
N ILE A 909 -2.69 17.57 -29.51
CA ILE A 909 -2.46 17.64 -28.05
C ILE A 909 -2.30 19.10 -27.60
N VAL A 910 -1.46 19.89 -28.29
CA VAL A 910 -1.30 21.33 -27.99
C VAL A 910 -2.62 22.10 -28.12
N LYS A 911 -3.45 21.82 -29.13
CA LYS A 911 -4.77 22.48 -29.27
C LYS A 911 -5.79 21.98 -28.26
N GLY A 912 -5.66 20.72 -27.85
CA GLY A 912 -6.51 20.00 -26.90
C GLY A 912 -6.32 20.43 -25.45
N ASP A 913 -5.08 20.75 -25.09
CA ASP A 913 -4.76 21.52 -23.90
C ASP A 913 -5.45 22.90 -23.98
N LYS A 914 -6.67 22.97 -23.46
CA LYS A 914 -7.46 24.21 -23.34
C LYS A 914 -6.88 25.17 -22.30
N GLU A 915 -6.17 24.62 -21.32
CA GLU A 915 -5.67 25.35 -20.17
C GLU A 915 -4.34 26.06 -20.50
N GLY A 916 -3.63 25.55 -21.51
CA GLY A 916 -2.44 26.13 -22.14
C GLY A 916 -1.11 25.73 -21.49
N TRP A 917 -1.16 24.96 -20.41
CA TRP A 917 -0.04 24.77 -19.49
C TRP A 917 0.65 23.41 -19.51
N HIS A 918 -0.01 22.36 -19.99
CA HIS A 918 0.51 20.98 -19.91
C HIS A 918 1.83 20.83 -20.68
N VAL A 919 1.97 21.55 -21.80
CA VAL A 919 3.18 21.71 -22.62
C VAL A 919 4.46 21.93 -21.82
N ARG A 920 4.37 22.58 -20.65
CA ARG A 920 5.54 22.90 -19.80
C ARG A 920 6.30 21.68 -19.33
N SER A 921 5.61 20.61 -19.01
CA SER A 921 6.21 19.37 -18.50
C SER A 921 6.96 18.57 -19.58
N TRP A 922 6.84 18.98 -20.86
CA TRP A 922 7.40 18.26 -22.01
C TRP A 922 7.95 19.16 -23.13
N VAL A 923 8.43 20.38 -22.79
CA VAL A 923 9.00 21.36 -23.74
C VAL A 923 10.12 20.77 -24.61
N GLU A 924 11.05 20.03 -24.02
CA GLU A 924 12.19 19.43 -24.72
C GLU A 924 11.76 18.44 -25.81
N GLN A 925 10.76 17.62 -25.50
CA GLN A 925 10.18 16.63 -26.40
C GLN A 925 9.39 17.30 -27.52
N ALA A 926 8.58 18.33 -27.21
CA ALA A 926 7.91 19.14 -28.23
C ALA A 926 8.91 19.85 -29.16
N ARG A 927 10.00 20.40 -28.61
CA ARG A 927 11.04 21.10 -29.39
C ARG A 927 11.72 20.15 -30.36
N LEU A 928 12.04 18.95 -29.91
CA LEU A 928 12.60 17.88 -30.75
C LEU A 928 11.65 17.46 -31.89
N ILE A 929 10.36 17.27 -31.59
CA ILE A 929 9.34 16.91 -32.60
C ILE A 929 9.19 18.02 -33.65
N LEU A 930 9.13 19.29 -33.23
CA LEU A 930 8.98 20.43 -34.12
C LEU A 930 10.24 20.66 -34.97
N ASP A 931 11.44 20.52 -34.42
CA ASP A 931 12.70 20.60 -35.18
C ASP A 931 12.77 19.52 -36.27
N LEU A 932 12.34 18.28 -35.95
CA LEU A 932 12.23 17.20 -36.93
C LEU A 932 11.23 17.55 -38.05
N GLY A 933 10.06 18.11 -37.70
CA GLY A 933 9.04 18.55 -38.64
C GLY A 933 9.49 19.66 -39.59
N MET A 934 10.16 20.69 -39.04
CA MET A 934 10.75 21.78 -39.84
C MET A 934 11.76 21.26 -40.86
N ARG A 935 12.62 20.30 -40.47
CA ARG A 935 13.63 19.69 -41.35
C ARG A 935 13.05 18.75 -42.42
N ALA A 936 11.90 18.11 -42.17
CA ALA A 936 11.28 17.19 -43.13
C ALA A 936 10.68 17.89 -44.36
N GLY A 937 10.25 19.14 -44.19
CA GLY A 937 9.61 19.96 -45.22
C GLY A 937 8.17 19.54 -45.56
N GLY A 938 7.54 20.26 -46.49
CA GLY A 938 6.16 19.98 -46.91
C GLY A 938 5.14 20.13 -45.76
N PRO A 939 4.07 19.29 -45.73
CA PRO A 939 3.01 19.41 -44.72
C PRO A 939 3.50 19.27 -43.28
N ALA A 940 4.59 18.53 -43.03
CA ALA A 940 5.22 18.42 -41.72
C ALA A 940 5.79 19.77 -41.25
N ARG A 941 6.37 20.55 -42.17
CA ARG A 941 6.85 21.91 -41.89
C ARG A 941 5.69 22.88 -41.73
N GLU A 942 4.70 22.86 -42.62
CA GLU A 942 3.49 23.72 -42.50
C GLU A 942 2.74 23.48 -41.17
N THR A 943 2.61 22.22 -40.75
CA THR A 943 2.01 21.88 -39.46
C THR A 943 2.90 22.31 -38.30
N SER A 944 4.23 22.16 -38.42
CA SER A 944 5.18 22.65 -37.41
C SER A 944 5.09 24.17 -37.26
N GLU A 945 5.07 24.91 -38.37
CA GLU A 945 4.91 26.37 -38.40
C GLU A 945 3.59 26.79 -37.77
N SER A 946 2.48 26.07 -38.04
CA SER A 946 1.18 26.29 -37.38
C SER A 946 1.20 25.98 -35.88
N VAL A 947 1.93 24.96 -35.44
CA VAL A 947 2.09 24.64 -34.01
C VAL A 947 3.00 25.65 -33.32
N ILE A 948 4.09 26.06 -33.95
CA ILE A 948 5.00 27.10 -33.46
C ILE A 948 4.26 28.45 -33.36
N ASP A 949 3.39 28.79 -34.31
CA ASP A 949 2.51 29.96 -34.24
C ASP A 949 1.45 29.81 -33.12
N THR A 950 0.81 28.64 -32.98
CA THR A 950 -0.15 28.39 -31.89
C THR A 950 0.52 28.52 -30.51
N LEU A 951 1.70 27.90 -30.35
CA LEU A 951 2.52 27.96 -29.15
C LEU A 951 3.07 29.37 -28.91
N GLY A 952 3.46 30.09 -29.96
CA GLY A 952 3.94 31.48 -29.89
C GLY A 952 2.83 32.49 -29.54
N ARG A 953 1.59 32.26 -30.00
CA ARG A 953 0.40 33.02 -29.56
C ARG A 953 0.00 32.71 -28.13
N ARG A 954 0.24 31.47 -27.66
CA ARG A 954 0.13 31.13 -26.24
C ARG A 954 1.25 31.81 -25.44
N GLY A 955 2.45 31.89 -26.04
CA GLY A 955 3.63 32.67 -25.65
C GLY A 955 4.90 31.85 -25.36
N TYR A 956 4.94 30.58 -25.77
CA TYR A 956 6.15 29.77 -25.89
C TYR A 956 6.98 30.22 -27.13
N LEU A 957 7.63 31.38 -27.03
CA LEU A 957 8.30 32.04 -28.16
C LEU A 957 9.63 31.36 -28.56
N GLU A 958 10.18 30.53 -27.68
CA GLU A 958 11.41 29.75 -27.88
C GLU A 958 11.30 28.76 -29.06
N PHE A 959 10.10 28.26 -29.36
CA PHE A 959 9.86 27.44 -30.55
C PHE A 959 10.05 28.23 -31.86
N GLY A 960 9.92 29.56 -31.81
CA GLY A 960 10.18 30.46 -32.96
C GLY A 960 11.64 30.50 -33.42
N GLU A 961 12.57 29.91 -32.67
CA GLU A 961 13.95 29.68 -33.14
C GLU A 961 14.01 28.64 -34.27
N LEU A 962 13.10 27.66 -34.27
CA LEU A 962 13.04 26.61 -35.27
C LEU A 962 12.67 27.16 -36.67
N LEU A 963 11.99 28.31 -36.72
CA LEU A 963 11.68 29.05 -37.95
C LEU A 963 12.91 29.73 -38.58
N LYS A 964 14.03 29.86 -37.84
CA LYS A 964 15.27 30.48 -38.34
C LYS A 964 16.21 29.48 -39.03
N ASN A 965 16.07 28.19 -38.71
CA ASN A 965 16.91 27.12 -39.25
C ASN A 965 16.37 26.62 -40.61
N ASP A 966 16.25 27.53 -41.58
CA ASP A 966 15.80 27.15 -42.92
C ASP A 966 16.91 26.38 -43.66
N PRO A 967 16.69 25.13 -44.14
CA PRO A 967 17.67 24.41 -44.95
C PRO A 967 17.85 24.98 -46.38
N ALA A 968 17.36 26.19 -46.63
CA ALA A 968 17.32 26.87 -47.93
C ALA A 968 18.29 28.08 -48.04
N GLU A 969 19.18 28.30 -47.06
CA GLU A 969 20.41 29.10 -47.20
C GLU A 969 21.65 28.20 -47.41
#